data_AF-A0A356M374-F1
#
_entry.id   AF-A0A356M374-F1
#
_cell.length_a   1.000
_cell.length_b   1.000
_cell.length_c   1.000
_cell.angle_alpha   90.00
_cell.angle_beta   90.00
_cell.angle_gamma   90.00
#
_symmetry.space_group_name_H-M   'P 1'
#
loop_
_entity.id
_entity.type
_entity.pdbx_description
1 polymer ?
#
loop_
_entity_poly.entity_id
_entity_poly.type
_entity_poly.pdbx_seq_one_letter_code
_entity_poly.pdbx_strand_id
1 'polypeptide(L)'
;MNRQNISVKSAADLEIIKTRYRLSQRKYRYSVQICAGAGCISCDCVSVRNALVEELFKAGLTDEVQIKMTGCMGNCDVGPAMIVKPGGIFYCKLKPEDMQQIVRQHLVGNEVVERLCYTDRRTSKKILHLDDISFFNRQQKIVLNNCGKIDFDSLDEYIANNGYAALHKVLKEMTPEQLVEEIKKSGLRGRGGGGFPTGLKWALARKSVSDQKYIICNADEGDPGAFMDRSLLEGDPFLVIEGMTIGGYAIGATVGFVYVRAEYPLAIERLTNAIKKARDTGLLGKNLFDSGFDFDIEIRIGAGAFVCGEETALMNSVEGQRGEPRQKPPFPSEKGLFDKPTVINNVETFGNIAPIILRGSEWFSSIGTEKSKGTKVFALAGDVNNTGIVEVPMGITLGEIIFDIGGGIPKGKKFKVAQTGGPSGGCLTPAHLNTQVDYQSLVELGAIMGSGGLICMDEDTCMVDVARFFMEFVQEESCGKCVACRIGTRRMLDILERITRGEGQEGDVEKLIELGQAVKDTALCGLGQTAPNPVLSTIKYFRHEYDEHIRHKYCRAGVCSELFLSPCENACPASVNVPGYIALIAAGRPVDAYNLIRQENPFPSICGRVCTHPCESRCRRAQLDEPLAICDLKRYAADEALKSDKPIVDLVFPKKGKSVGIIGAGPSGLTCAYYLGRLGYDVSVYESHGVAGGMLAYGIPEYRLPKAILEKEINTIRNIGIQILTGVEVGKDVSFADLRARHDAIYIATGTQRSRQIGVEGENLPGVYHGLDFLRDVNLGNAPDLAGKRVVVVGGGNVAI
;
A
#
# COMPACT_ATOMS: atom_id res chain seq x y z
N MET A 1 11.04 -36.62 35.40
CA MET A 1 12.45 -36.23 35.59
C MET A 1 12.53 -34.72 35.64
N ASN A 2 12.88 -34.16 36.80
CA ASN A 2 12.76 -32.74 37.13
C ASN A 2 13.66 -31.85 36.26
N ARG A 3 13.15 -30.68 35.86
CA ARG A 3 13.93 -29.53 35.37
C ARG A 3 14.89 -29.10 36.49
N GLN A 4 16.05 -29.75 36.64
CA GLN A 4 17.18 -29.14 37.34
C GLN A 4 17.66 -27.99 36.44
N ASN A 5 17.83 -26.80 37.04
CA ASN A 5 18.39 -25.61 36.41
C ASN A 5 19.76 -25.95 35.80
N ILE A 6 19.78 -26.26 34.50
CA ILE A 6 21.03 -26.43 33.76
C ILE A 6 21.59 -25.02 33.56
N SER A 7 22.60 -24.68 34.35
CA SER A 7 23.45 -23.52 34.07
C SER A 7 24.35 -23.88 32.89
N VAL A 8 24.19 -23.15 31.78
CA VAL A 8 24.97 -23.34 30.56
C VAL A 8 26.31 -22.65 30.74
N LYS A 9 27.39 -23.42 30.75
CA LYS A 9 28.76 -22.89 30.94
C LYS A 9 29.69 -23.20 29.77
N SER A 10 29.33 -24.17 28.93
CA SER A 10 30.19 -24.65 27.86
C SER A 10 29.40 -24.98 26.58
N ALA A 11 30.11 -25.13 25.45
CA ALA A 11 29.51 -25.68 24.22
C ALA A 11 28.94 -27.09 24.41
N ALA A 12 29.51 -27.89 25.32
CA ALA A 12 29.00 -29.23 25.61
C ALA A 12 27.58 -29.15 26.23
N ASP A 13 27.32 -28.18 27.09
CA ASP A 13 25.99 -27.96 27.68
C ASP A 13 24.94 -27.59 26.61
N LEU A 14 25.32 -26.73 25.65
CA LEU A 14 24.46 -26.39 24.50
C LEU A 14 24.13 -27.63 23.67
N GLU A 15 25.12 -28.48 23.38
CA GLU A 15 24.91 -29.70 22.59
C GLU A 15 24.07 -30.75 23.36
N ILE A 16 24.19 -30.82 24.69
CA ILE A 16 23.33 -31.65 25.54
C ILE A 16 21.88 -31.17 25.45
N ILE A 17 21.62 -29.87 25.58
CA ILE A 17 20.26 -29.30 25.48
C ILE A 17 19.67 -29.58 24.10
N LYS A 18 20.46 -29.33 23.04
CA LYS A 18 20.08 -29.60 21.65
C LYS A 18 19.76 -31.07 21.40
N THR A 19 20.61 -31.98 21.86
CA THR A 19 20.40 -33.43 21.72
C THR A 19 19.15 -33.87 22.47
N ARG A 20 18.99 -33.42 23.72
CA ARG A 20 17.80 -33.71 24.55
C ARG A 20 16.52 -33.21 23.88
N TYR A 21 16.53 -31.97 23.39
CA TYR A 21 15.37 -31.40 22.69
C TYR A 21 15.04 -32.25 21.47
N ARG A 22 16.01 -32.51 20.57
CA ARG A 22 15.80 -33.33 19.36
C ARG A 22 15.26 -34.73 19.66
N LEU A 23 15.77 -35.39 20.70
CA LEU A 23 15.26 -36.70 21.13
C LEU A 23 13.80 -36.60 21.61
N SER A 24 13.47 -35.55 22.37
CA SER A 24 12.08 -35.31 22.83
C SER A 24 11.10 -35.08 21.69
N GLN A 25 11.57 -34.61 20.53
CA GLN A 25 10.71 -34.38 19.36
C GLN A 25 10.38 -35.67 18.60
N ARG A 26 11.24 -36.70 18.67
CA ARG A 26 11.09 -37.95 17.88
C ARG A 26 9.86 -38.78 18.26
N LYS A 27 9.28 -38.55 19.42
CA LYS A 27 8.06 -39.26 19.87
C LYS A 27 6.80 -38.78 19.14
N TYR A 28 6.82 -37.58 18.56
CA TYR A 28 5.67 -37.00 17.89
C TYR A 28 5.64 -37.41 16.42
N ARG A 29 4.50 -37.92 15.97
CA ARG A 29 4.19 -38.22 14.58
C ARG A 29 3.96 -36.93 13.78
N TYR A 30 3.29 -35.94 14.37
CA TYR A 30 3.08 -34.62 13.76
C TYR A 30 3.55 -33.49 14.66
N SER A 31 4.01 -32.41 14.05
CA SER A 31 4.20 -31.11 14.68
C SER A 31 3.29 -30.09 14.01
N VAL A 32 2.37 -29.53 14.78
CA VAL A 32 1.44 -28.50 14.37
C VAL A 32 1.91 -27.16 14.90
N GLN A 33 2.20 -26.23 13.99
CA GLN A 33 2.71 -24.89 14.28
C GLN A 33 1.59 -23.89 14.04
N ILE A 34 1.13 -23.21 15.10
CA ILE A 34 0.07 -22.20 15.01
C ILE A 34 0.72 -20.82 15.10
N CYS A 35 0.45 -19.97 14.12
CA CYS A 35 0.95 -18.61 14.11
C CYS A 35 0.32 -17.80 15.26
N ALA A 36 1.17 -17.25 16.12
CA ALA A 36 0.78 -16.42 17.25
C ALA A 36 1.49 -15.05 17.19
N GLY A 37 1.74 -14.53 15.99
CA GLY A 37 2.07 -13.11 15.82
C GLY A 37 0.84 -12.23 16.03
N ALA A 38 1.04 -10.94 16.32
CA ALA A 38 -0.03 -9.98 16.59
C ALA A 38 -1.24 -10.08 15.62
N GLY A 39 -1.00 -10.20 14.31
CA GLY A 39 -2.09 -10.32 13.32
C GLY A 39 -2.98 -11.56 13.49
N CYS A 40 -2.40 -12.71 13.84
CA CYS A 40 -3.18 -13.94 14.09
C CYS A 40 -3.86 -13.93 15.46
N ILE A 41 -3.25 -13.28 16.46
CA ILE A 41 -3.88 -13.07 17.77
C ILE A 41 -5.12 -12.19 17.64
N SER A 42 -5.06 -11.12 16.84
CA SER A 42 -6.22 -10.28 16.53
C SER A 42 -7.34 -11.02 15.80
N CYS A 43 -7.03 -12.16 15.16
CA CYS A 43 -8.01 -13.06 14.54
C CYS A 43 -8.39 -14.26 15.43
N ASP A 44 -8.10 -14.21 16.73
CA ASP A 44 -8.41 -15.25 17.72
C ASP A 44 -7.79 -16.63 17.44
N CYS A 45 -6.49 -16.66 17.11
CA CYS A 45 -5.75 -17.91 16.97
C CYS A 45 -5.72 -18.77 18.24
N VAL A 46 -6.01 -18.20 19.41
CA VAL A 46 -6.04 -18.91 20.70
C VAL A 46 -7.22 -19.88 20.75
N SER A 47 -8.40 -19.46 20.29
CA SER A 47 -9.56 -20.36 20.16
C SER A 47 -9.29 -21.51 19.18
N VAL A 48 -8.59 -21.25 18.08
CA VAL A 48 -8.15 -22.31 17.14
C VAL A 48 -7.23 -23.32 17.84
N ARG A 49 -6.25 -22.85 18.62
CA ARG A 49 -5.38 -23.73 19.42
C ARG A 49 -6.18 -24.57 20.42
N ASN A 50 -7.12 -23.96 21.14
CA ASN A 50 -7.93 -24.65 22.15
C ASN A 50 -8.80 -25.74 21.52
N ALA A 51 -9.47 -25.42 20.40
CA ALA A 51 -10.24 -26.40 19.65
C ALA A 51 -9.37 -27.55 19.13
N LEU A 52 -8.14 -27.26 18.67
CA LEU A 52 -7.21 -28.31 18.25
C LEU A 52 -6.84 -29.25 19.41
N VAL A 53 -6.57 -28.71 20.61
CA VAL A 53 -6.25 -29.51 21.80
C VAL A 53 -7.42 -30.43 22.16
N GLU A 54 -8.65 -29.91 22.14
CA GLU A 54 -9.85 -30.70 22.45
C GLU A 54 -10.08 -31.82 21.43
N GLU A 55 -9.95 -31.53 20.13
CA GLU A 55 -10.14 -32.53 19.08
C GLU A 55 -9.03 -33.59 19.08
N LEU A 56 -7.78 -33.22 19.38
CA LEU A 56 -6.69 -34.19 19.57
C LEU A 56 -6.94 -35.11 20.76
N PHE A 57 -7.50 -34.58 21.85
CA PHE A 57 -7.89 -35.38 23.02
C PHE A 57 -9.00 -36.38 22.65
N LYS A 58 -10.04 -35.95 21.93
CA LYS A 58 -11.12 -36.83 21.44
C LYS A 58 -10.60 -37.93 20.50
N ALA A 59 -9.58 -37.63 19.70
CA ALA A 59 -8.95 -38.57 18.78
C ALA A 59 -7.88 -39.48 19.41
N GLY A 60 -7.52 -39.27 20.68
CA GLY A 60 -6.46 -40.04 21.35
C GLY A 60 -5.05 -39.74 20.84
N LEU A 61 -4.82 -38.57 20.21
CA LEU A 61 -3.56 -38.20 19.56
C LEU A 61 -2.70 -37.22 20.37
N THR A 62 -3.07 -36.92 21.62
CA THR A 62 -2.40 -35.90 22.44
C THR A 62 -0.90 -36.17 22.65
N ASP A 63 -0.49 -37.45 22.74
CA ASP A 63 0.93 -37.81 22.91
C ASP A 63 1.69 -37.99 21.58
N GLU A 64 0.97 -38.06 20.46
CA GLU A 64 1.53 -38.22 19.11
C GLU A 64 1.67 -36.89 18.35
N VAL A 65 0.94 -35.85 18.74
CA VAL A 65 0.92 -34.56 18.04
C VAL A 65 1.44 -33.46 18.94
N GLN A 66 2.52 -32.81 18.52
CA GLN A 66 3.03 -31.63 19.18
C GLN A 66 2.33 -30.37 18.67
N ILE A 67 1.92 -29.50 19.59
CA ILE A 67 1.42 -28.16 19.26
C ILE A 67 2.49 -27.15 19.65
N LYS A 68 2.84 -26.26 18.72
CA LYS A 68 3.77 -25.14 18.93
C LYS A 68 3.07 -23.83 18.63
N MET A 69 3.25 -22.86 19.52
CA MET A 69 2.84 -21.49 19.25
C MET A 69 4.05 -20.75 18.69
N THR A 70 4.03 -20.39 17.42
CA THR A 70 5.18 -19.78 16.75
C THR A 70 5.01 -18.26 16.60
N GLY A 71 6.11 -17.55 16.32
CA GLY A 71 6.04 -16.16 15.87
C GLY A 71 5.26 -15.95 14.57
N CYS A 72 5.24 -14.70 14.09
CA CYS A 72 4.61 -14.35 12.81
C CYS A 72 5.20 -15.18 11.66
N MET A 73 4.34 -15.78 10.83
CA MET A 73 4.77 -16.56 9.65
C MET A 73 5.07 -15.66 8.44
N GLY A 74 4.52 -14.44 8.40
CA GLY A 74 4.79 -13.44 7.35
C GLY A 74 3.50 -12.86 6.76
N ASN A 75 2.66 -13.69 6.12
CA ASN A 75 1.43 -13.22 5.47
C ASN A 75 0.31 -12.99 6.49
N CYS A 76 -0.09 -11.73 6.69
CA CYS A 76 -1.09 -11.35 7.69
C CYS A 76 -2.53 -11.50 7.18
N ASP A 77 -2.79 -11.44 5.87
CA ASP A 77 -4.13 -11.52 5.26
C ASP A 77 -4.77 -12.92 5.41
N VAL A 78 -3.95 -13.92 5.72
CA VAL A 78 -4.34 -15.33 5.78
C VAL A 78 -4.49 -15.89 7.19
N GLY A 79 -4.42 -15.02 8.21
CA GLY A 79 -4.59 -15.40 9.62
C GLY A 79 -6.04 -15.77 9.98
N PRO A 80 -6.26 -16.64 11.00
CA PRO A 80 -5.29 -17.48 11.70
C PRO A 80 -4.68 -18.54 10.76
N ALA A 81 -3.36 -18.74 10.87
CA ALA A 81 -2.61 -19.63 10.00
C ALA A 81 -1.91 -20.75 10.79
N MET A 82 -1.78 -21.92 10.16
CA MET A 82 -1.20 -23.11 10.78
C MET A 82 -0.40 -23.92 9.77
N ILE A 83 0.72 -24.50 10.20
CA ILE A 83 1.53 -25.44 9.42
C ILE A 83 1.51 -26.81 10.10
N VAL A 84 1.32 -27.86 9.32
CA VAL A 84 1.43 -29.25 9.79
C VAL A 84 2.67 -29.91 9.18
N LYS A 85 3.51 -30.49 10.04
CA LYS A 85 4.69 -31.28 9.66
C LYS A 85 4.54 -32.73 10.14
N PRO A 86 5.08 -33.74 9.42
CA PRO A 86 5.79 -33.65 8.14
C PRO A 86 4.86 -33.24 6.96
N GLY A 87 5.44 -32.80 5.85
CA GLY A 87 4.69 -32.36 4.65
C GLY A 87 4.60 -30.84 4.47
N GLY A 88 4.70 -30.04 5.54
CA GLY A 88 4.73 -28.58 5.40
C GLY A 88 3.44 -28.00 4.84
N ILE A 89 2.31 -28.63 5.18
CA ILE A 89 0.98 -28.24 4.70
C ILE A 89 0.55 -26.96 5.39
N PHE A 90 0.20 -25.94 4.60
CA PHE A 90 -0.19 -24.62 5.07
C PHE A 90 -1.71 -24.45 5.02
N TYR A 91 -2.30 -24.22 6.18
CA TYR A 91 -3.71 -23.92 6.36
C TYR A 91 -3.90 -22.44 6.74
N CYS A 92 -4.90 -21.80 6.16
CA CYS A 92 -5.17 -20.37 6.31
C CYS A 92 -6.64 -20.08 6.64
N LYS A 93 -6.90 -18.89 7.21
CA LYS A 93 -8.23 -18.38 7.58
C LYS A 93 -9.02 -19.38 8.43
N LEU A 94 -8.31 -20.04 9.35
CA LEU A 94 -8.84 -21.11 10.17
C LEU A 94 -9.85 -20.61 11.19
N LYS A 95 -10.90 -21.41 11.39
CA LYS A 95 -11.85 -21.24 12.48
C LYS A 95 -11.78 -22.41 13.46
N PRO A 96 -12.26 -22.26 14.71
CA PRO A 96 -12.28 -23.35 15.69
C PRO A 96 -12.97 -24.61 15.17
N GLU A 97 -14.04 -24.47 14.38
CA GLU A 97 -14.83 -25.61 13.85
C GLU A 97 -14.06 -26.42 12.80
N ASP A 98 -13.07 -25.81 12.13
CA ASP A 98 -12.24 -26.49 11.13
C ASP A 98 -11.32 -27.54 11.76
N MET A 99 -11.05 -27.44 13.07
CA MET A 99 -10.12 -28.34 13.78
C MET A 99 -10.60 -29.78 13.77
N GLN A 100 -11.92 -30.01 13.90
CA GLN A 100 -12.50 -31.35 13.83
C GLN A 100 -12.19 -32.01 12.48
N GLN A 101 -12.33 -31.26 11.38
CA GLN A 101 -12.05 -31.78 10.05
C GLN A 101 -10.55 -32.05 9.87
N ILE A 102 -9.69 -31.14 10.30
CA ILE A 102 -8.23 -31.29 10.17
C ILE A 102 -7.73 -32.49 10.98
N VAL A 103 -8.17 -32.66 12.23
CA VAL A 103 -7.77 -33.81 13.05
C VAL A 103 -8.23 -35.11 12.41
N ARG A 104 -9.50 -35.19 11.99
CA ARG A 104 -10.08 -36.42 11.42
C ARG A 104 -9.50 -36.78 10.06
N GLN A 105 -9.42 -35.84 9.12
CA GLN A 105 -8.98 -36.12 7.75
C GLN A 105 -7.46 -36.14 7.64
N HIS A 106 -6.77 -35.14 8.19
CA HIS A 106 -5.33 -35.00 7.98
C HIS A 106 -4.51 -35.77 9.01
N LEU A 107 -4.74 -35.55 10.31
CA LEU A 107 -3.88 -36.13 11.35
C LEU A 107 -4.18 -37.62 11.58
N VAL A 108 -5.45 -38.04 11.48
CA VAL A 108 -5.84 -39.46 11.54
C VAL A 108 -5.79 -40.10 10.15
N GLY A 109 -6.47 -39.51 9.16
CA GLY A 109 -6.68 -40.09 7.83
C GLY A 109 -5.55 -39.88 6.81
N ASN A 110 -4.53 -39.07 7.09
CA ASN A 110 -3.46 -38.68 6.16
C ASN A 110 -3.93 -37.95 4.88
N GLU A 111 -5.12 -37.35 4.88
CA GLU A 111 -5.69 -36.63 3.74
C GLU A 111 -5.76 -35.12 4.01
N VAL A 112 -5.21 -34.31 3.10
CA VAL A 112 -5.14 -32.85 3.26
C VAL A 112 -6.51 -32.21 3.03
N VAL A 113 -6.87 -31.26 3.88
CA VAL A 113 -8.13 -30.51 3.75
C VAL A 113 -7.96 -29.35 2.75
N GLU A 114 -7.94 -29.64 1.46
CA GLU A 114 -7.57 -28.67 0.40
C GLU A 114 -8.39 -27.37 0.41
N ARG A 115 -9.66 -27.41 0.84
CA ARG A 115 -10.50 -26.20 0.94
C ARG A 115 -9.89 -25.13 1.86
N LEU A 116 -9.15 -25.56 2.88
CA LEU A 116 -8.51 -24.72 3.91
C LEU A 116 -7.08 -24.30 3.53
N CYS A 117 -6.55 -24.81 2.42
CA CYS A 117 -5.23 -24.44 1.92
C CYS A 117 -5.26 -23.09 1.18
N TYR A 118 -4.08 -22.48 1.06
CA TYR A 118 -3.88 -21.20 0.40
C TYR A 118 -4.41 -21.21 -1.04
N THR A 119 -5.04 -20.11 -1.44
CA THR A 119 -5.54 -19.94 -2.81
C THR A 119 -4.75 -18.83 -3.47
N ASP A 120 -4.01 -19.15 -4.52
CA ASP A 120 -3.35 -18.13 -5.33
C ASP A 120 -4.42 -17.31 -6.05
N ARG A 121 -4.51 -16.02 -5.72
CA ARG A 121 -5.51 -15.09 -6.27
C ARG A 121 -5.37 -14.90 -7.79
N ARG A 122 -4.16 -15.10 -8.35
CA ARG A 122 -3.88 -14.93 -9.78
C ARG A 122 -4.31 -16.15 -10.58
N THR A 123 -4.10 -17.35 -10.06
CA THR A 123 -4.39 -18.61 -10.76
C THR A 123 -5.67 -19.30 -10.29
N SER A 124 -6.26 -18.84 -9.18
CA SER A 124 -7.35 -19.48 -8.44
C SER A 124 -7.06 -20.93 -8.01
N LYS A 125 -5.78 -21.36 -8.03
CA LYS A 125 -5.37 -22.71 -7.65
C LYS A 125 -5.11 -22.79 -6.15
N LYS A 126 -5.44 -23.95 -5.58
CA LYS A 126 -5.05 -24.32 -4.22
C LYS A 126 -3.58 -24.71 -4.19
N ILE A 127 -2.84 -24.16 -3.24
CA ILE A 127 -1.43 -24.48 -2.98
C ILE A 127 -1.36 -25.07 -1.57
N LEU A 128 -0.88 -26.31 -1.49
CA LEU A 128 -0.89 -27.10 -0.26
C LEU A 128 0.35 -26.82 0.60
N HIS A 129 1.52 -26.78 -0.03
CA HIS A 129 2.80 -26.63 0.66
C HIS A 129 3.20 -25.16 0.81
N LEU A 130 3.71 -24.81 1.99
CA LEU A 130 4.20 -23.46 2.27
C LEU A 130 5.24 -22.98 1.26
N ASP A 131 6.16 -23.87 0.88
CA ASP A 131 7.31 -23.57 0.02
C ASP A 131 6.92 -23.40 -1.47
N ASP A 132 5.69 -23.75 -1.85
CA ASP A 132 5.17 -23.53 -3.21
C ASP A 132 4.46 -22.17 -3.36
N ILE A 133 4.18 -21.50 -2.24
CA ILE A 133 3.48 -20.21 -2.24
C ILE A 133 4.48 -19.10 -2.60
N SER A 134 4.17 -18.33 -3.66
CA SER A 134 5.03 -17.26 -4.19
C SER A 134 5.46 -16.23 -3.14
N PHE A 135 4.57 -15.94 -2.18
CA PHE A 135 4.84 -15.03 -1.08
C PHE A 135 6.03 -15.51 -0.21
N PHE A 136 6.18 -16.83 0.01
CA PHE A 136 7.22 -17.36 0.90
C PHE A 136 8.49 -17.76 0.16
N ASN A 137 8.40 -18.34 -1.03
CA ASN A 137 9.54 -18.95 -1.71
C ASN A 137 10.47 -17.98 -2.44
N ARG A 138 10.05 -16.73 -2.60
CA ARG A 138 10.87 -15.63 -3.14
C ARG A 138 11.59 -14.81 -2.07
N GLN A 139 11.49 -15.22 -0.81
CA GLN A 139 12.16 -14.56 0.31
C GLN A 139 13.49 -15.24 0.65
N GLN A 140 14.45 -14.45 1.13
CA GLN A 140 15.69 -14.94 1.70
C GLN A 140 15.72 -14.58 3.18
N LYS A 141 15.23 -15.49 4.03
CA LYS A 141 15.12 -15.25 5.47
C LYS A 141 16.45 -15.49 6.19
N ILE A 142 17.07 -14.43 6.71
CA ILE A 142 18.21 -14.47 7.62
C ILE A 142 17.72 -14.16 9.03
N VAL A 143 17.18 -12.97 9.24
CA VAL A 143 16.72 -12.48 10.55
C VAL A 143 15.42 -13.17 10.96
N LEU A 144 14.50 -13.39 10.02
CA LEU A 144 13.21 -14.03 10.28
C LEU A 144 13.24 -15.54 10.09
N ASN A 145 14.42 -16.16 9.98
CA ASN A 145 14.53 -17.58 9.66
C ASN A 145 13.80 -18.48 10.68
N ASN A 146 13.84 -18.10 11.96
CA ASN A 146 13.21 -18.83 13.06
C ASN A 146 11.73 -18.46 13.25
N CYS A 147 11.34 -17.24 12.85
CA CYS A 147 9.96 -16.76 12.96
C CYS A 147 9.01 -17.67 12.15
N GLY A 148 7.95 -18.15 12.82
CA GLY A 148 7.00 -19.10 12.24
C GLY A 148 7.48 -20.56 12.21
N LYS A 149 8.72 -20.87 12.64
CA LYS A 149 9.27 -22.23 12.68
C LYS A 149 9.50 -22.77 14.09
N ILE A 150 9.95 -21.92 15.01
CA ILE A 150 10.18 -22.29 16.40
C ILE A 150 9.09 -21.74 17.30
N ASP A 151 8.89 -22.38 18.44
CA ASP A 151 8.11 -21.84 19.53
C ASP A 151 8.84 -20.62 20.13
N PHE A 152 8.18 -19.47 20.14
CA PHE A 152 8.79 -18.21 20.56
C PHE A 152 9.20 -18.21 22.04
N ASP A 153 8.64 -19.10 22.86
CA ASP A 153 8.91 -19.21 24.29
C ASP A 153 9.94 -20.33 24.61
N SER A 154 10.38 -21.12 23.63
CA SER A 154 11.24 -22.28 23.86
C SER A 154 12.73 -21.99 23.66
N LEU A 155 13.45 -21.75 24.77
CA LEU A 155 14.91 -21.62 24.77
C LEU A 155 15.61 -22.89 24.27
N ASP A 156 15.13 -24.07 24.67
CA ASP A 156 15.68 -25.35 24.22
C ASP A 156 15.59 -25.52 22.70
N GLU A 157 14.49 -25.06 22.08
CA GLU A 157 14.32 -25.10 20.63
C GLU A 157 15.22 -24.08 19.92
N TYR A 158 15.38 -22.88 20.50
CA TYR A 158 16.34 -21.89 19.99
C TYR A 158 17.76 -22.46 19.97
N ILE A 159 18.21 -23.06 21.09
CA ILE A 159 19.52 -23.73 21.20
C ILE A 159 19.62 -24.92 20.22
N ALA A 160 18.55 -25.70 20.05
CA ALA A 160 18.54 -26.82 19.11
C ALA A 160 18.69 -26.39 17.64
N ASN A 161 18.39 -25.13 17.34
CA ASN A 161 18.60 -24.45 16.07
C ASN A 161 19.88 -23.58 16.05
N ASN A 162 20.87 -23.94 16.88
CA ASN A 162 22.18 -23.29 17.02
C ASN A 162 22.16 -21.90 17.69
N GLY A 163 21.11 -21.58 18.44
CA GLY A 163 21.09 -20.42 19.32
C GLY A 163 22.21 -20.47 20.38
N TYR A 164 22.79 -19.32 20.69
CA TYR A 164 23.93 -19.12 21.60
C TYR A 164 25.27 -19.73 21.14
N ALA A 165 25.30 -20.43 20.00
CA ALA A 165 26.55 -20.94 19.44
C ALA A 165 27.46 -19.79 18.94
N ALA A 166 26.89 -18.70 18.42
CA ALA A 166 27.68 -17.53 18.02
C ALA A 166 28.28 -16.83 19.24
N LEU A 167 27.48 -16.66 20.30
CA LEU A 167 27.98 -16.07 21.55
C LEU A 167 29.13 -16.90 22.15
N HIS A 168 28.98 -18.22 22.23
CA HIS A 168 30.05 -19.10 22.71
C HIS A 168 31.33 -18.96 21.87
N LYS A 169 31.20 -19.03 20.54
CA LYS A 169 32.33 -18.86 19.60
C LYS A 169 33.04 -17.53 19.82
N VAL A 170 32.29 -16.43 19.91
CA VAL A 170 32.85 -15.09 20.13
C VAL A 170 33.63 -15.02 21.45
N LEU A 171 33.06 -15.51 22.55
CA LEU A 171 33.69 -15.41 23.86
C LEU A 171 34.92 -16.30 24.05
N LYS A 172 35.04 -17.38 23.27
CA LYS A 172 36.14 -18.36 23.41
C LYS A 172 37.20 -18.27 22.33
N GLU A 173 36.85 -17.82 21.13
CA GLU A 173 37.70 -17.90 19.94
C GLU A 173 38.05 -16.54 19.34
N MET A 174 37.38 -15.45 19.76
CA MET A 174 37.57 -14.12 19.17
C MET A 174 37.90 -13.08 20.23
N THR A 175 38.80 -12.15 19.90
CA THR A 175 38.93 -10.91 20.70
C THR A 175 37.86 -9.90 20.29
N PRO A 176 37.54 -8.90 21.15
CA PRO A 176 36.61 -7.83 20.78
C PRO A 176 37.02 -7.10 19.48
N GLU A 177 38.32 -6.91 19.25
CA GLU A 177 38.86 -6.26 18.05
C GLU A 177 38.62 -7.12 16.79
N GLN A 178 38.84 -8.43 16.87
CA GLN A 178 38.56 -9.35 15.77
C GLN A 178 37.06 -9.39 15.44
N LEU A 179 36.20 -9.37 16.46
CA LEU A 179 34.76 -9.30 16.29
C LEU A 179 34.33 -8.00 15.57
N VAL A 180 34.85 -6.86 15.99
CA VAL A 180 34.56 -5.57 15.34
C VAL A 180 35.00 -5.60 13.87
N GLU A 181 36.17 -6.13 13.56
CA GLU A 181 36.63 -6.25 12.17
C GLU A 181 35.78 -7.24 11.35
N GLU A 182 35.30 -8.34 11.94
CA GLU A 182 34.39 -9.28 11.27
C GLU A 182 33.06 -8.60 10.89
N ILE A 183 32.48 -7.82 11.80
CA ILE A 183 31.27 -7.06 11.52
C ILE A 183 31.54 -5.94 10.50
N LYS A 184 32.71 -5.29 10.53
CA LYS A 184 33.10 -4.32 9.48
C LYS A 184 33.20 -4.98 8.11
N LYS A 185 33.87 -6.13 8.00
CA LYS A 185 34.01 -6.90 6.75
C LYS A 185 32.67 -7.37 6.19
N SER A 186 31.70 -7.67 7.05
CA SER A 186 30.35 -8.06 6.61
C SER A 186 29.66 -6.97 5.80
N GLY A 187 30.03 -5.70 6.01
CA GLY A 187 29.34 -4.57 5.40
C GLY A 187 27.94 -4.31 5.98
N LEU A 188 27.62 -4.87 7.16
CA LEU A 188 26.34 -4.61 7.84
C LEU A 188 26.15 -3.11 8.11
N ARG A 189 25.02 -2.60 7.63
CA ARG A 189 24.56 -1.23 7.85
C ARG A 189 23.36 -1.24 8.80
N GLY A 190 23.25 -0.22 9.63
CA GLY A 190 22.14 -0.09 10.59
C GLY A 190 20.78 -0.13 9.90
N ARG A 191 19.91 -1.01 10.38
CA ARG A 191 18.61 -1.33 9.76
C ARG A 191 17.45 -0.41 10.13
N GLY A 192 17.63 0.48 11.09
CA GLY A 192 16.64 1.49 11.49
C GLY A 192 16.59 2.76 10.60
N GLY A 193 16.91 2.67 9.30
CA GLY A 193 16.80 3.79 8.36
C GLY A 193 18.10 4.37 7.83
N GLY A 194 18.90 5.04 8.67
CA GLY A 194 20.05 5.83 8.21
C GLY A 194 21.21 5.04 7.59
N GLY A 195 21.25 3.71 7.74
CA GLY A 195 22.24 2.87 7.08
C GLY A 195 23.69 3.16 7.47
N PHE A 196 23.96 3.62 8.69
CA PHE A 196 25.35 3.82 9.14
C PHE A 196 26.08 2.46 9.32
N PRO A 197 27.36 2.31 8.91
CA PRO A 197 28.07 1.04 9.06
C PRO A 197 28.20 0.59 10.53
N THR A 198 27.63 -0.57 10.87
CA THR A 198 27.54 -1.06 12.26
C THR A 198 28.93 -1.31 12.84
N GLY A 199 29.82 -1.96 12.08
CA GLY A 199 31.17 -2.24 12.53
C GLY A 199 32.00 -0.99 12.82
N LEU A 200 31.80 0.10 12.05
CA LEU A 200 32.44 1.38 12.33
C LEU A 200 31.89 2.01 13.63
N LYS A 201 30.57 1.94 13.85
CA LYS A 201 29.93 2.42 15.07
C LYS A 201 30.51 1.71 16.31
N TRP A 202 30.69 0.39 16.22
CA TRP A 202 31.27 -0.40 17.30
C TRP A 202 32.76 -0.08 17.51
N ALA A 203 33.53 0.10 16.43
CA ALA A 203 34.94 0.50 16.53
C ALA A 203 35.12 1.85 17.25
N LEU A 204 34.27 2.84 16.95
CA LEU A 204 34.29 4.15 17.59
C LEU A 204 34.00 4.04 19.09
N ALA A 205 32.95 3.32 19.49
CA ALA A 205 32.61 3.13 20.90
C ALA A 205 33.64 2.29 21.67
N ARG A 206 34.27 1.31 21.00
CA ARG A 206 35.36 0.51 21.57
C ARG A 206 36.58 1.39 21.88
N LYS A 207 36.94 2.30 20.97
CA LYS A 207 38.07 3.23 21.12
C LYS A 207 37.89 4.21 22.28
N SER A 208 36.65 4.57 22.63
CA SER A 208 36.35 5.42 23.78
C SER A 208 36.73 4.74 25.10
N VAL A 209 37.56 5.42 25.91
CA VAL A 209 37.99 4.92 27.22
C VAL A 209 36.97 5.31 28.28
N SER A 210 36.38 4.32 28.94
CA SER A 210 35.45 4.53 30.05
C SER A 210 35.40 3.29 30.94
N ASP A 211 35.10 3.51 32.21
CA ASP A 211 34.83 2.50 33.24
C ASP A 211 33.54 1.71 32.97
N GLN A 212 32.58 2.32 32.27
CA GLN A 212 31.34 1.67 31.87
C GLN A 212 30.96 2.07 30.46
N LYS A 213 30.34 1.14 29.74
CA LYS A 213 29.74 1.37 28.42
C LYS A 213 28.37 0.73 28.35
N TYR A 214 27.53 1.25 27.48
CA TYR A 214 26.17 0.77 27.31
C TYR A 214 25.89 0.35 25.88
N ILE A 215 24.98 -0.61 25.74
CA ILE A 215 24.39 -0.94 24.45
C ILE A 215 22.88 -0.77 24.54
N ILE A 216 22.27 -0.19 23.52
CA ILE A 216 20.82 0.02 23.47
C ILE A 216 20.28 -0.61 22.19
N CYS A 217 19.30 -1.48 22.37
CA CYS A 217 18.43 -1.94 21.30
C CYS A 217 17.24 -0.99 21.19
N ASN A 218 17.23 -0.24 20.09
CA ASN A 218 16.14 0.64 19.74
C ASN A 218 15.03 -0.20 19.07
N ALA A 219 13.96 -0.45 19.82
CA ALA A 219 12.73 -1.10 19.39
C ALA A 219 11.53 -0.11 19.40
N ASP A 220 11.79 1.18 19.23
CA ASP A 220 10.78 2.22 19.06
C ASP A 220 10.35 2.32 17.60
N GLU A 221 9.76 1.24 17.08
CA GLU A 221 9.26 1.13 15.71
C GLU A 221 7.96 1.94 15.57
N GLY A 222 8.10 3.26 15.49
CA GLY A 222 7.00 4.21 15.46
C GLY A 222 6.36 4.43 14.08
N ASP A 223 7.02 4.00 13.00
CA ASP A 223 6.58 4.28 11.63
C ASP A 223 5.21 3.64 11.33
N PRO A 224 4.23 4.40 10.81
CA PRO A 224 2.97 3.82 10.36
C PRO A 224 3.21 2.73 9.31
N GLY A 225 2.60 1.56 9.52
CA GLY A 225 2.76 0.40 8.63
C GLY A 225 4.03 -0.42 8.84
N ALA A 226 4.94 -0.03 9.75
CA ALA A 226 6.10 -0.85 10.13
C ALA A 226 5.76 -1.77 11.32
N PHE A 227 6.18 -3.04 11.23
CA PHE A 227 5.97 -4.04 12.29
C PHE A 227 6.99 -5.20 12.21
N MET A 228 8.16 -4.93 11.66
CA MET A 228 9.22 -5.91 11.43
C MET A 228 9.98 -6.19 12.72
N ASP A 229 10.36 -5.13 13.44
CA ASP A 229 11.04 -5.24 14.73
C ASP A 229 10.12 -5.91 15.74
N ARG A 230 8.83 -5.51 15.73
CA ARG A 230 7.77 -6.20 16.50
C ARG A 230 7.79 -7.69 16.25
N SER A 231 7.78 -8.09 14.99
CA SER A 231 7.65 -9.50 14.62
C SER A 231 8.87 -10.32 15.00
N LEU A 232 10.06 -9.72 15.00
CA LEU A 232 11.26 -10.37 15.50
C LEU A 232 11.22 -10.52 17.03
N LEU A 233 10.87 -9.45 17.77
CA LEU A 233 10.77 -9.50 19.24
C LEU A 233 9.68 -10.48 19.72
N GLU A 234 8.57 -10.55 19.00
CA GLU A 234 7.49 -11.49 19.29
C GLU A 234 7.83 -12.93 18.88
N GLY A 235 8.63 -13.12 17.83
CA GLY A 235 8.84 -14.43 17.21
C GLY A 235 10.14 -15.13 17.60
N ASP A 236 11.22 -14.37 17.82
CA ASP A 236 12.54 -14.86 18.22
C ASP A 236 13.29 -13.83 19.09
N PRO A 237 12.81 -13.56 20.32
CA PRO A 237 13.46 -12.61 21.23
C PRO A 237 14.88 -13.05 21.63
N PHE A 238 15.18 -14.35 21.64
CA PHE A 238 16.50 -14.88 22.01
C PHE A 238 17.59 -14.46 21.02
N LEU A 239 17.27 -14.39 19.72
CA LEU A 239 18.20 -13.90 18.71
C LEU A 239 18.65 -12.45 18.96
N VAL A 240 17.72 -11.60 19.39
CA VAL A 240 18.01 -10.20 19.73
C VAL A 240 18.88 -10.12 20.99
N ILE A 241 18.56 -10.90 22.02
CA ILE A 241 19.34 -11.00 23.25
C ILE A 241 20.78 -11.46 22.97
N GLU A 242 20.95 -12.50 22.14
CA GLU A 242 22.26 -13.01 21.74
C GLU A 242 23.06 -11.94 20.98
N GLY A 243 22.43 -11.29 19.99
CA GLY A 243 23.07 -10.21 19.23
C GLY A 243 23.50 -9.03 20.09
N MET A 244 22.67 -8.62 21.07
CA MET A 244 23.02 -7.57 22.03
C MET A 244 24.19 -7.96 22.91
N THR A 245 24.22 -9.21 23.37
CA THR A 245 25.30 -9.73 24.22
C THR A 245 26.64 -9.75 23.47
N ILE A 246 26.63 -10.17 22.20
CA ILE A 246 27.80 -10.11 21.32
C ILE A 246 28.24 -8.66 21.10
N GLY A 247 27.30 -7.73 20.87
CA GLY A 247 27.60 -6.31 20.73
C GLY A 247 28.18 -5.70 22.02
N GLY A 248 27.67 -6.11 23.18
CA GLY A 248 28.19 -5.72 24.50
C GLY A 248 29.65 -6.15 24.66
N TYR A 249 29.97 -7.40 24.32
CA TYR A 249 31.33 -7.92 24.33
C TYR A 249 32.25 -7.13 23.38
N ALA A 250 31.78 -6.82 22.16
CA ALA A 250 32.55 -6.09 21.16
C ALA A 250 33.06 -4.72 21.64
N ILE A 251 32.24 -3.99 22.41
CA ILE A 251 32.59 -2.65 22.88
C ILE A 251 33.16 -2.63 24.30
N GLY A 252 32.92 -3.70 25.07
CA GLY A 252 33.22 -3.78 26.51
C GLY A 252 32.13 -3.17 27.39
N ALA A 253 30.86 -3.31 27.00
CA ALA A 253 29.70 -2.91 27.81
C ALA A 253 29.24 -4.08 28.68
N THR A 254 28.83 -3.79 29.91
CA THR A 254 28.31 -4.79 30.85
C THR A 254 26.79 -4.70 31.03
N VAL A 255 26.17 -3.62 30.54
CA VAL A 255 24.73 -3.38 30.67
C VAL A 255 24.14 -3.01 29.30
N GLY A 256 23.03 -3.65 28.97
CA GLY A 256 22.22 -3.36 27.80
C GLY A 256 20.82 -2.86 28.18
N PHE A 257 20.24 -2.01 27.34
CA PHE A 257 18.83 -1.62 27.43
C PHE A 257 18.09 -2.02 26.16
N VAL A 258 16.90 -2.60 26.28
CA VAL A 258 15.94 -2.67 25.17
C VAL A 258 14.88 -1.62 25.41
N TYR A 259 14.88 -0.60 24.56
CA TYR A 259 13.86 0.45 24.59
C TYR A 259 12.72 0.03 23.67
N VAL A 260 11.60 -0.40 24.26
CA VAL A 260 10.43 -0.93 23.54
C VAL A 260 9.26 0.03 23.71
N ARG A 261 8.56 0.35 22.64
CA ARG A 261 7.37 1.20 22.68
C ARG A 261 6.23 0.57 23.49
N ALA A 262 5.43 1.37 24.20
CA ALA A 262 4.33 0.89 25.04
C ALA A 262 3.22 0.17 24.26
N GLU A 263 3.07 0.48 22.98
CA GLU A 263 2.06 -0.08 22.08
C GLU A 263 2.35 -1.53 21.68
N TYR A 264 3.49 -2.10 22.08
CA TYR A 264 3.87 -3.50 21.85
C TYR A 264 3.84 -4.34 23.15
N PRO A 265 2.68 -4.50 23.81
CA PRO A 265 2.60 -5.24 25.08
C PRO A 265 3.03 -6.70 24.94
N LEU A 266 2.71 -7.33 23.81
CA LEU A 266 3.08 -8.72 23.53
C LEU A 266 4.60 -8.91 23.38
N ALA A 267 5.27 -7.97 22.70
CA ALA A 267 6.72 -7.99 22.58
C ALA A 267 7.38 -7.82 23.96
N ILE A 268 6.86 -6.91 24.80
CA ILE A 268 7.35 -6.69 26.18
C ILE A 268 7.21 -7.97 27.00
N GLU A 269 6.04 -8.62 26.97
CA GLU A 269 5.78 -9.87 27.69
C GLU A 269 6.78 -10.98 27.27
N ARG A 270 6.88 -11.24 25.97
CA ARG A 270 7.74 -12.31 25.43
C ARG A 270 9.22 -12.04 25.67
N LEU A 271 9.66 -10.80 25.48
CA LEU A 271 11.03 -10.40 25.75
C LEU A 271 11.37 -10.51 27.24
N THR A 272 10.46 -10.11 28.13
CA THR A 272 10.64 -10.26 29.59
C THR A 272 10.85 -11.74 29.97
N ASN A 273 10.02 -12.63 29.42
CA ASN A 273 10.14 -14.07 29.64
C ASN A 273 11.45 -14.64 29.06
N ALA A 274 11.86 -14.20 27.88
CA ALA A 274 13.10 -14.63 27.24
C ALA A 274 14.34 -14.18 28.04
N ILE A 275 14.39 -12.93 28.49
CA ILE A 275 15.47 -12.41 29.33
C ILE A 275 15.55 -13.19 30.64
N LYS A 276 14.39 -13.45 31.28
CA LYS A 276 14.34 -14.25 32.51
C LYS A 276 14.93 -15.64 32.30
N LYS A 277 14.52 -16.34 31.24
CA LYS A 277 15.05 -17.68 30.91
C LYS A 277 16.55 -17.66 30.64
N ALA A 278 17.04 -16.68 29.89
CA ALA A 278 18.47 -16.53 29.62
C ALA A 278 19.27 -16.28 30.90
N ARG A 279 18.76 -15.47 31.83
CA ARG A 279 19.36 -15.27 33.16
C ARG A 279 19.35 -16.55 33.99
N ASP A 280 18.21 -17.23 34.06
CA ASP A 280 18.03 -18.46 34.86
C ASP A 280 18.96 -19.60 34.40
N THR A 281 19.35 -19.61 33.12
CA THR A 281 20.29 -20.58 32.54
C THR A 281 21.74 -20.10 32.46
N GLY A 282 22.06 -18.89 32.93
CA GLY A 282 23.43 -18.34 32.87
C GLY A 282 23.90 -17.89 31.48
N LEU A 283 22.97 -17.65 30.55
CA LEU A 283 23.21 -17.06 29.22
C LEU A 283 23.09 -15.53 29.22
N LEU A 284 22.69 -14.94 30.35
CA LEU A 284 22.79 -13.53 30.71
C LEU A 284 23.20 -13.43 32.19
N GLY A 285 23.80 -12.30 32.56
CA GLY A 285 24.30 -12.04 33.91
C GLY A 285 25.82 -12.13 33.98
N LYS A 286 26.34 -12.90 34.94
CA LYS A 286 27.78 -12.91 35.27
C LYS A 286 28.52 -14.09 34.66
N ASN A 287 29.77 -13.85 34.29
CA ASN A 287 30.78 -14.81 33.85
C ASN A 287 30.24 -15.75 32.76
N LEU A 288 29.72 -15.17 31.68
CA LEU A 288 29.07 -15.91 30.59
C LEU A 288 30.04 -16.93 29.99
N PHE A 289 29.62 -18.20 29.95
CA PHE A 289 30.44 -19.32 29.50
C PHE A 289 31.82 -19.43 30.20
N ASP A 290 31.95 -19.00 31.45
CA ASP A 290 33.24 -18.95 32.16
C ASP A 290 34.33 -18.16 31.37
N SER A 291 33.93 -17.05 30.72
CA SER A 291 34.83 -16.19 29.92
C SER A 291 35.40 -15.00 30.71
N GLY A 292 34.89 -14.73 31.90
CA GLY A 292 35.18 -13.51 32.66
C GLY A 292 34.40 -12.28 32.17
N PHE A 293 33.50 -12.43 31.19
CA PHE A 293 32.65 -11.35 30.69
C PHE A 293 31.26 -11.39 31.35
N ASP A 294 30.82 -10.22 31.82
CA ASP A 294 29.50 -10.00 32.41
C ASP A 294 28.65 -9.15 31.47
N PHE A 295 27.40 -9.55 31.26
CA PHE A 295 26.45 -8.74 30.49
C PHE A 295 25.01 -9.01 30.91
N ASP A 296 24.26 -7.96 31.21
CA ASP A 296 22.84 -8.06 31.55
C ASP A 296 21.98 -7.03 30.81
N ILE A 297 20.67 -7.29 30.70
CA ILE A 297 19.74 -6.50 29.90
C ILE A 297 18.53 -6.02 30.72
N GLU A 298 18.24 -4.72 30.67
CA GLU A 298 17.00 -4.15 31.19
C GLU A 298 16.04 -3.74 30.07
N ILE A 299 14.73 -3.86 30.31
CA ILE A 299 13.71 -3.32 29.41
C ILE A 299 13.32 -1.93 29.89
N ARG A 300 13.27 -0.98 28.96
CA ARG A 300 12.69 0.36 29.16
C ARG A 300 11.48 0.50 28.25
N ILE A 301 10.34 0.78 28.85
CA ILE A 301 9.08 0.94 28.12
C ILE A 301 8.93 2.43 27.77
N GLY A 302 8.77 2.73 26.49
CA GLY A 302 8.54 4.09 26.00
C GLY A 302 7.16 4.64 26.42
N ALA A 303 6.96 5.94 26.21
CA ALA A 303 5.73 6.64 26.61
C ALA A 303 4.89 7.14 25.42
N GLY A 304 4.99 6.47 24.25
CA GLY A 304 4.18 6.78 23.06
C GLY A 304 4.62 8.04 22.31
N ALA A 305 5.93 8.27 22.15
CA ALA A 305 6.46 9.42 21.42
C ALA A 305 7.39 8.95 20.29
N PHE A 306 6.99 9.10 19.04
CA PHE A 306 7.72 8.64 17.85
C PHE A 306 9.15 9.21 17.76
N VAL A 307 9.33 10.46 18.21
CA VAL A 307 10.65 11.10 18.24
C VAL A 307 11.67 10.36 19.10
N CYS A 308 11.23 9.52 20.05
CA CYS A 308 12.13 8.67 20.85
C CYS A 308 12.79 7.55 20.04
N GLY A 309 12.39 7.33 18.78
CA GLY A 309 13.15 6.52 17.83
C GLY A 309 14.46 7.17 17.39
N GLU A 310 14.61 8.49 17.57
CA GLU A 310 15.88 9.20 17.34
C GLU A 310 16.86 8.88 18.47
N GLU A 311 18.11 8.56 18.10
CA GLU A 311 19.09 7.97 19.01
C GLU A 311 19.36 8.78 20.29
N THR A 312 19.36 10.11 20.23
CA THR A 312 19.62 10.97 21.40
C THR A 312 18.36 11.27 22.21
N ALA A 313 17.21 11.38 21.55
CA ALA A 313 15.91 11.44 22.23
C ALA A 313 15.64 10.16 23.03
N LEU A 314 15.99 9.01 22.45
CA LEU A 314 15.90 7.70 23.11
C LEU A 314 16.70 7.69 24.42
N MET A 315 17.96 8.15 24.38
CA MET A 315 18.81 8.20 25.57
C MET A 315 18.21 9.09 26.65
N ASN A 316 17.69 10.28 26.30
CA ASN A 316 16.99 11.13 27.26
C ASN A 316 15.81 10.40 27.91
N SER A 317 15.01 9.67 27.12
CA SER A 317 13.88 8.91 27.63
C SER A 317 14.32 7.81 28.61
N VAL A 318 15.40 7.09 28.29
CA VAL A 318 15.99 6.09 29.21
C VAL A 318 16.48 6.73 30.51
N GLU A 319 17.04 7.95 30.44
CA GLU A 319 17.47 8.75 31.58
C GLU A 319 16.31 9.37 32.39
N GLY A 320 15.06 9.18 31.97
CA GLY A 320 13.87 9.75 32.61
C GLY A 320 13.62 11.22 32.26
N GLN A 321 14.28 11.75 31.24
CA GLN A 321 14.08 13.09 30.70
C GLN A 321 13.06 13.09 29.55
N ARG A 322 12.64 14.28 29.10
CA ARG A 322 11.82 14.42 27.89
C ARG A 322 12.64 13.99 26.65
N GLY A 323 11.99 13.24 25.75
CA GLY A 323 12.57 12.69 24.51
C GLY A 323 12.90 13.75 23.45
N GLU A 324 13.76 14.71 23.78
CA GLU A 324 14.21 15.76 22.87
C GLU A 324 15.61 15.46 22.34
N PRO A 325 15.84 15.48 21.01
CA PRO A 325 17.17 15.25 20.44
C PRO A 325 18.24 16.22 20.98
N ARG A 326 19.46 15.70 21.19
CA ARG A 326 20.65 16.47 21.55
C ARG A 326 21.38 16.94 20.29
N GLN A 327 22.06 18.08 20.39
CA GLN A 327 22.94 18.55 19.32
C GLN A 327 24.19 17.65 19.25
N LYS A 328 24.60 17.28 18.04
CA LYS A 328 25.81 16.49 17.78
C LYS A 328 26.85 17.42 17.12
N PRO A 329 28.14 17.39 17.51
CA PRO A 329 28.76 16.60 18.59
C PRO A 329 28.41 17.10 20.02
N PRO A 330 28.62 16.27 21.08
CA PRO A 330 29.26 14.95 21.06
C PRO A 330 28.37 13.82 20.51
N PHE A 331 29.00 12.77 19.97
CA PHE A 331 28.28 11.60 19.47
C PHE A 331 28.02 10.58 20.60
N PRO A 332 26.95 9.75 20.51
CA PRO A 332 26.65 8.74 21.53
C PRO A 332 27.78 7.75 21.80
N SER A 333 28.60 7.43 20.78
CA SER A 333 29.77 6.55 20.91
C SER A 333 30.89 7.13 21.77
N GLU A 334 30.87 8.43 22.04
CA GLU A 334 31.83 9.13 22.90
C GLU A 334 31.19 9.47 24.25
N LYS A 335 30.03 10.15 24.20
CA LYS A 335 29.22 10.54 25.36
C LYS A 335 27.75 10.35 25.03
N GLY A 336 27.20 9.23 25.46
CA GLY A 336 25.81 8.85 25.25
C GLY A 336 25.05 8.78 26.58
N LEU A 337 24.51 7.62 26.88
CA LEU A 337 23.69 7.36 28.06
C LEU A 337 24.52 7.57 29.33
N PHE A 338 24.03 8.42 30.24
CA PHE A 338 24.73 8.80 31.48
C PHE A 338 26.14 9.35 31.24
N ASP A 339 26.34 10.04 30.11
CA ASP A 339 27.63 10.56 29.63
C ASP A 339 28.69 9.49 29.37
N LYS A 340 28.29 8.22 29.22
CA LYS A 340 29.17 7.09 28.91
C LYS A 340 29.11 6.69 27.43
N PRO A 341 30.19 6.11 26.86
CA PRO A 341 30.16 5.59 25.50
C PRO A 341 29.02 4.59 25.31
N THR A 342 28.14 4.87 24.34
CA THR A 342 26.92 4.12 24.13
C THR A 342 26.75 3.77 22.65
N VAL A 343 26.47 2.50 22.37
CA VAL A 343 26.09 2.03 21.04
C VAL A 343 24.59 1.83 20.98
N ILE A 344 23.95 2.45 20.00
CA ILE A 344 22.52 2.30 19.73
C ILE A 344 22.36 1.64 18.37
N ASN A 345 21.74 0.48 18.35
CA ASN A 345 21.41 -0.27 17.14
C ASN A 345 19.94 -0.70 17.16
N ASN A 346 19.37 -0.86 15.98
CA ASN A 346 17.99 -1.30 15.79
C ASN A 346 17.87 -2.82 15.98
N VAL A 347 16.68 -3.30 16.33
CA VAL A 347 16.35 -4.74 16.55
C VAL A 347 16.82 -5.63 15.39
N GLU A 348 16.45 -5.32 14.14
CA GLU A 348 16.89 -6.09 12.97
C GLU A 348 18.42 -6.09 12.81
N THR A 349 19.11 -5.02 13.24
CA THR A 349 20.57 -4.96 13.20
C THR A 349 21.18 -6.01 14.14
N PHE A 350 20.64 -6.17 15.35
CA PHE A 350 21.07 -7.22 16.27
C PHE A 350 20.72 -8.62 15.77
N GLY A 351 19.56 -8.79 15.13
CA GLY A 351 19.14 -10.05 14.51
C GLY A 351 20.11 -10.58 13.45
N ASN A 352 20.90 -9.71 12.81
CA ASN A 352 21.91 -10.11 11.82
C ASN A 352 23.23 -10.58 12.44
N ILE A 353 23.52 -10.26 13.71
CA ILE A 353 24.85 -10.47 14.30
C ILE A 353 25.18 -11.97 14.43
N ALA A 354 24.33 -12.76 15.10
CA ALA A 354 24.61 -14.18 15.29
C ALA A 354 24.73 -14.95 13.95
N PRO A 355 23.85 -14.76 12.94
CA PRO A 355 24.02 -15.37 11.61
C PRO A 355 25.35 -15.02 10.94
N ILE A 356 25.80 -13.76 11.02
CA ILE A 356 27.09 -13.32 10.45
C ILE A 356 28.25 -14.07 11.12
N ILE A 357 28.23 -14.23 12.44
CA ILE A 357 29.31 -14.91 13.17
C ILE A 357 29.37 -16.42 12.87
N LEU A 358 28.22 -17.06 12.71
CA LEU A 358 28.15 -18.50 12.42
C LEU A 358 28.60 -18.82 10.99
N ARG A 359 28.24 -17.99 10.02
CA ARG A 359 28.47 -18.26 8.59
C ARG A 359 29.63 -17.49 7.98
N GLY A 360 30.15 -16.49 8.68
CA GLY A 360 31.23 -15.61 8.24
C GLY A 360 30.76 -14.36 7.50
N SER A 361 31.59 -13.33 7.55
CA SER A 361 31.40 -12.03 6.91
C SER A 361 31.29 -12.12 5.38
N GLU A 362 32.04 -13.01 4.75
CA GLU A 362 32.03 -13.25 3.30
C GLU A 362 30.68 -13.79 2.80
N TRP A 363 30.07 -14.70 3.56
CA TRP A 363 28.73 -15.19 3.26
C TRP A 363 27.72 -14.05 3.26
N PHE A 364 27.74 -13.18 4.28
CA PHE A 364 26.81 -12.07 4.37
C PHE A 364 27.03 -11.00 3.29
N SER A 365 28.29 -10.68 2.99
CA SER A 365 28.65 -9.66 1.98
C SER A 365 28.46 -10.13 0.53
N SER A 366 28.33 -11.45 0.31
CA SER A 366 27.93 -12.04 -0.97
C SER A 366 26.44 -11.81 -1.31
N ILE A 367 25.63 -11.42 -0.32
CA ILE A 367 24.20 -11.16 -0.48
C ILE A 367 24.00 -9.64 -0.60
N GLY A 368 23.17 -9.22 -1.54
CA GLY A 368 22.85 -7.80 -1.76
C GLY A 368 23.71 -7.12 -2.83
N THR A 369 23.71 -5.79 -2.86
CA THR A 369 24.48 -4.99 -3.82
C THR A 369 25.91 -4.72 -3.33
N GLU A 370 26.75 -4.03 -4.10
CA GLU A 370 28.11 -3.68 -3.66
C GLU A 370 28.09 -2.81 -2.38
N LYS A 371 27.17 -1.86 -2.27
CA LYS A 371 27.09 -0.87 -1.18
C LYS A 371 26.03 -1.17 -0.12
N SER A 372 25.19 -2.17 -0.37
CA SER A 372 24.11 -2.56 0.54
C SER A 372 24.11 -4.08 0.68
N LYS A 373 24.82 -4.58 1.71
CA LYS A 373 25.00 -6.01 1.98
C LYS A 373 23.84 -6.62 2.78
N GLY A 374 23.66 -7.92 2.63
CA GLY A 374 22.68 -8.74 3.34
C GLY A 374 21.25 -8.56 2.85
N THR A 375 20.31 -8.91 3.74
CA THR A 375 18.87 -8.81 3.51
C THR A 375 18.29 -7.60 4.21
N LYS A 376 17.08 -7.22 3.80
CA LYS A 376 16.23 -6.25 4.47
C LYS A 376 14.86 -6.85 4.69
N VAL A 377 14.31 -6.61 5.87
CA VAL A 377 12.91 -6.93 6.17
C VAL A 377 12.04 -5.74 5.76
N PHE A 378 10.96 -6.00 5.03
CA PHE A 378 9.92 -5.01 4.71
C PHE A 378 8.58 -5.42 5.30
N ALA A 379 7.86 -4.44 5.82
CA ALA A 379 6.45 -4.56 6.16
C ALA A 379 5.63 -4.05 4.98
N LEU A 380 5.07 -4.99 4.20
CA LEU A 380 4.30 -4.73 3.01
C LEU A 380 2.82 -4.54 3.37
N ALA A 381 2.31 -3.32 3.19
CA ALA A 381 0.97 -2.91 3.58
C ALA A 381 0.30 -2.03 2.50
N GLY A 382 -0.96 -1.63 2.75
CA GLY A 382 -1.75 -0.81 1.83
C GLY A 382 -2.47 -1.65 0.76
N ASP A 383 -2.63 -1.09 -0.43
CA ASP A 383 -3.36 -1.69 -1.56
C ASP A 383 -2.54 -2.78 -2.26
N VAL A 384 -2.32 -3.90 -1.57
CA VAL A 384 -1.57 -5.06 -2.06
C VAL A 384 -2.25 -6.36 -1.67
N ASN A 385 -2.25 -7.36 -2.57
CA ASN A 385 -3.01 -8.60 -2.37
C ASN A 385 -2.50 -9.45 -1.20
N ASN A 386 -1.18 -9.54 -1.02
CA ASN A 386 -0.53 -10.31 0.03
C ASN A 386 0.20 -9.37 0.99
N THR A 387 -0.51 -8.87 1.99
CA THR A 387 0.07 -8.02 3.05
C THR A 387 0.83 -8.84 4.08
N GLY A 388 1.91 -8.30 4.62
CA GLY A 388 2.69 -9.01 5.63
C GLY A 388 4.14 -8.59 5.70
N ILE A 389 4.98 -9.47 6.23
CA ILE A 389 6.42 -9.26 6.30
C ILE A 389 7.15 -10.09 5.26
N VAL A 390 8.08 -9.44 4.58
CA VAL A 390 8.92 -10.04 3.55
C VAL A 390 10.38 -9.74 3.82
N GLU A 391 11.23 -10.76 3.88
CA GLU A 391 12.68 -10.59 3.98
C GLU A 391 13.34 -10.91 2.64
N VAL A 392 13.99 -9.91 2.05
CA VAL A 392 14.50 -9.96 0.68
C VAL A 392 15.95 -9.50 0.62
N PRO A 393 16.76 -9.99 -0.33
CA PRO A 393 18.11 -9.49 -0.54
C PRO A 393 18.07 -8.00 -0.93
N MET A 394 19.03 -7.23 -0.43
CA MET A 394 19.20 -5.83 -0.86
C MET A 394 19.40 -5.76 -2.38
N GLY A 395 18.75 -4.80 -3.04
CA GLY A 395 18.84 -4.62 -4.50
C GLY A 395 17.82 -5.40 -5.32
N ILE A 396 16.94 -6.19 -4.69
CA ILE A 396 15.70 -6.67 -5.36
C ILE A 396 14.92 -5.47 -5.91
N THR A 397 14.20 -5.63 -7.02
CA THR A 397 13.43 -4.53 -7.59
C THR A 397 12.12 -4.28 -6.83
N LEU A 398 11.63 -3.05 -6.85
CA LEU A 398 10.33 -2.69 -6.25
C LEU A 398 9.18 -3.52 -6.87
N GLY A 399 9.25 -3.76 -8.18
CA GLY A 399 8.27 -4.55 -8.93
C GLY A 399 8.20 -6.00 -8.46
N GLU A 400 9.34 -6.64 -8.19
CA GLU A 400 9.37 -8.00 -7.62
C GLU A 400 8.73 -8.04 -6.23
N ILE A 401 9.00 -7.05 -5.38
CA ILE A 401 8.37 -6.99 -4.04
C ILE A 401 6.85 -6.84 -4.17
N ILE A 402 6.36 -5.91 -4.99
CA ILE A 402 4.93 -5.58 -5.06
C ILE A 402 4.13 -6.62 -5.86
N PHE A 403 4.61 -7.01 -7.03
CA PHE A 403 3.85 -7.84 -7.96
C PHE A 403 4.13 -9.33 -7.81
N ASP A 404 5.39 -9.73 -7.58
CA ASP A 404 5.72 -11.16 -7.47
C ASP A 404 5.49 -11.70 -6.06
N ILE A 405 5.93 -10.97 -5.03
CA ILE A 405 5.73 -11.36 -3.62
C ILE A 405 4.35 -10.87 -3.13
N GLY A 406 4.07 -9.58 -3.29
CA GLY A 406 2.83 -8.94 -2.87
C GLY A 406 1.59 -9.33 -3.69
N GLY A 407 1.76 -9.95 -4.85
CA GLY A 407 0.65 -10.38 -5.71
C GLY A 407 -0.07 -9.23 -6.42
N GLY A 408 0.52 -8.04 -6.47
CA GLY A 408 -0.02 -6.87 -7.16
C GLY A 408 -1.18 -6.19 -6.43
N ILE A 409 -1.86 -5.30 -7.14
CA ILE A 409 -2.91 -4.43 -6.59
C ILE A 409 -4.26 -5.16 -6.55
N PRO A 410 -5.04 -5.04 -5.46
CA PRO A 410 -6.37 -5.62 -5.34
C PRO A 410 -7.30 -5.22 -6.49
N LYS A 411 -8.21 -6.14 -6.85
CA LYS A 411 -9.26 -5.93 -7.87
C LYS A 411 -8.73 -5.55 -9.27
N GLY A 412 -7.44 -5.80 -9.56
CA GLY A 412 -6.84 -5.49 -10.87
C GLY A 412 -6.69 -4.00 -11.16
N LYS A 413 -6.79 -3.15 -10.12
CA LYS A 413 -6.56 -1.70 -10.25
C LYS A 413 -5.09 -1.39 -10.57
N LYS A 414 -4.85 -0.16 -11.01
CA LYS A 414 -3.47 0.28 -11.33
C LYS A 414 -2.71 0.66 -10.07
N PHE A 415 -1.44 0.26 -10.04
CA PHE A 415 -0.48 0.77 -9.07
C PHE A 415 -0.22 2.25 -9.33
N LYS A 416 -0.33 3.07 -8.28
CA LYS A 416 -0.06 4.50 -8.36
C LYS A 416 1.26 4.87 -7.70
N VAL A 417 1.46 4.42 -6.46
CA VAL A 417 2.66 4.76 -5.70
C VAL A 417 2.95 3.75 -4.60
N ALA A 418 4.21 3.60 -4.25
CA ALA A 418 4.65 2.99 -3.02
C ALA A 418 5.36 4.04 -2.16
N GLN A 419 4.92 4.21 -0.92
CA GLN A 419 5.58 5.05 0.06
C GLN A 419 6.60 4.21 0.83
N THR A 420 7.87 4.62 0.81
CA THR A 420 8.94 3.94 1.56
C THR A 420 9.56 4.86 2.59
N GLY A 421 9.92 4.30 3.74
CA GLY A 421 10.59 5.05 4.79
C GLY A 421 9.65 5.74 5.77
N GLY A 422 8.42 5.24 5.89
CA GLY A 422 7.45 5.73 6.86
C GLY A 422 6.92 7.13 6.54
N PRO A 423 6.56 7.91 7.57
CA PRO A 423 5.84 9.18 7.43
C PRO A 423 6.76 10.32 6.96
N SER A 424 8.07 10.18 7.14
CA SER A 424 9.08 11.09 6.58
C SER A 424 9.75 10.55 5.30
N GLY A 425 9.12 9.52 4.73
CA GLY A 425 9.53 8.84 3.50
C GLY A 425 9.21 9.60 2.21
N GLY A 426 9.44 8.94 1.08
CA GLY A 426 9.13 9.48 -0.25
C GLY A 426 8.33 8.51 -1.12
N CYS A 427 7.70 9.07 -2.14
CA CYS A 427 6.86 8.36 -3.10
C CYS A 427 7.65 7.73 -4.27
N LEU A 428 7.43 6.44 -4.52
CA LEU A 428 7.94 5.70 -5.68
C LEU A 428 6.80 5.40 -6.67
N THR A 429 6.88 5.91 -7.90
CA THR A 429 5.85 5.80 -8.94
C THR A 429 6.05 4.56 -9.84
N PRO A 430 5.16 4.28 -10.81
CA PRO A 430 5.31 3.15 -11.73
C PRO A 430 6.62 3.18 -12.53
N ALA A 431 7.18 4.37 -12.75
CA ALA A 431 8.47 4.54 -13.43
C ALA A 431 9.65 3.94 -12.65
N HIS A 432 9.51 3.75 -11.33
CA HIS A 432 10.55 3.22 -10.45
C HIS A 432 10.39 1.73 -10.13
N LEU A 433 9.43 1.02 -10.73
CA LEU A 433 9.21 -0.40 -10.44
C LEU A 433 10.45 -1.27 -10.70
N ASN A 434 11.26 -0.91 -11.70
CA ASN A 434 12.50 -1.62 -12.03
C ASN A 434 13.73 -1.10 -11.26
N THR A 435 13.56 -0.14 -10.34
CA THR A 435 14.65 0.37 -9.52
C THR A 435 15.00 -0.63 -8.42
N GLN A 436 16.30 -0.84 -8.23
CA GLN A 436 16.83 -1.65 -7.13
C GLN A 436 16.52 -0.99 -5.78
N VAL A 437 15.99 -1.78 -4.85
CA VAL A 437 15.69 -1.32 -3.50
C VAL A 437 16.94 -1.45 -2.64
N ASP A 438 17.75 -0.39 -2.65
CA ASP A 438 18.92 -0.24 -1.78
C ASP A 438 19.04 1.20 -1.24
N TYR A 439 19.93 1.43 -0.27
CA TYR A 439 20.03 2.73 0.39
C TYR A 439 20.35 3.88 -0.57
N GLN A 440 21.21 3.66 -1.56
CA GLN A 440 21.66 4.73 -2.44
C GLN A 440 20.60 5.05 -3.49
N SER A 441 20.06 4.02 -4.15
CA SER A 441 19.04 4.20 -5.18
C SER A 441 17.76 4.87 -4.65
N LEU A 442 17.34 4.56 -3.42
CA LEU A 442 16.16 5.20 -2.82
C LEU A 442 16.40 6.70 -2.53
N VAL A 443 17.56 7.05 -1.98
CA VAL A 443 17.92 8.44 -1.67
C VAL A 443 17.97 9.30 -2.93
N GLU A 444 18.50 8.77 -4.03
CA GLU A 444 18.53 9.46 -5.33
C GLU A 444 17.12 9.75 -5.88
N LEU A 445 16.12 8.94 -5.51
CA LEU A 445 14.71 9.15 -5.86
C LEU A 445 13.97 10.07 -4.88
N GLY A 446 14.62 10.56 -3.83
CA GLY A 446 14.00 11.38 -2.79
C GLY A 446 13.13 10.56 -1.82
N ALA A 447 13.33 9.25 -1.78
CA ALA A 447 12.77 8.35 -0.79
C ALA A 447 13.87 7.88 0.17
N ILE A 448 13.49 7.17 1.23
CA ILE A 448 14.46 6.56 2.15
C ILE A 448 14.04 5.12 2.44
N MET A 449 15.01 4.29 2.84
CA MET A 449 14.72 2.93 3.31
C MET A 449 13.86 2.96 4.58
N GLY A 450 14.19 3.89 5.50
CA GLY A 450 13.59 3.98 6.83
C GLY A 450 13.66 2.66 7.59
N SER A 451 12.70 2.45 8.50
CA SER A 451 12.57 1.18 9.21
C SER A 451 12.33 0.02 8.24
N GLY A 452 11.62 0.19 7.13
CA GLY A 452 11.28 -0.88 6.19
C GLY A 452 9.77 -1.01 5.93
N GLY A 453 8.97 -0.04 6.39
CA GLY A 453 7.58 0.10 5.94
C GLY A 453 7.50 0.41 4.44
N LEU A 454 6.68 -0.37 3.73
CA LEU A 454 6.40 -0.25 2.30
C LEU A 454 4.87 -0.24 2.09
N ILE A 455 4.30 0.96 1.95
CA ILE A 455 2.85 1.15 1.80
C ILE A 455 2.52 1.33 0.32
N CYS A 456 1.82 0.35 -0.26
CA CYS A 456 1.33 0.41 -1.64
C CYS A 456 0.00 1.17 -1.69
N MET A 457 -0.19 1.97 -2.74
CA MET A 457 -1.41 2.74 -2.97
C MET A 457 -1.84 2.62 -4.44
N ASP A 458 -3.14 2.46 -4.65
CA ASP A 458 -3.74 2.31 -5.98
C ASP A 458 -4.13 3.66 -6.64
N GLU A 459 -4.71 3.60 -7.83
CA GLU A 459 -5.16 4.76 -8.61
C GLU A 459 -6.28 5.60 -7.96
N ASP A 460 -6.90 5.09 -6.89
CA ASP A 460 -8.00 5.72 -6.16
C ASP A 460 -7.54 6.58 -4.98
N THR A 461 -6.23 6.62 -4.72
CA THR A 461 -5.62 7.41 -3.64
C THR A 461 -5.40 8.87 -4.08
N CYS A 462 -5.66 9.88 -3.22
CA CYS A 462 -5.28 11.28 -3.49
C CYS A 462 -3.90 11.60 -2.92
N MET A 463 -2.97 12.08 -3.75
CA MET A 463 -1.61 12.36 -3.28
C MET A 463 -1.51 13.63 -2.43
N VAL A 464 -2.45 14.56 -2.58
CA VAL A 464 -2.54 15.75 -1.73
C VAL A 464 -2.96 15.37 -0.30
N ASP A 465 -3.96 14.49 -0.18
CA ASP A 465 -4.42 14.00 1.13
C ASP A 465 -3.39 13.08 1.79
N VAL A 466 -2.69 12.23 1.02
CA VAL A 466 -1.54 11.45 1.53
C VAL A 466 -0.47 12.37 2.13
N ALA A 467 -0.12 13.45 1.43
CA ALA A 467 0.84 14.43 1.92
C ALA A 467 0.33 15.14 3.19
N ARG A 468 -0.96 15.48 3.25
CA ARG A 468 -1.61 16.05 4.44
C ARG A 468 -1.54 15.09 5.62
N PHE A 469 -1.93 13.83 5.44
CA PHE A 469 -1.95 12.79 6.46
C PHE A 469 -0.57 12.57 7.08
N PHE A 470 0.48 12.42 6.26
CA PHE A 470 1.83 12.25 6.80
C PHE A 470 2.38 13.53 7.46
N MET A 471 2.04 14.71 6.94
CA MET A 471 2.43 15.97 7.58
C MET A 471 1.72 16.19 8.92
N GLU A 472 0.46 15.76 9.04
CA GLU A 472 -0.30 15.74 10.29
C GLU A 472 0.40 14.86 11.34
N PHE A 473 0.71 13.62 10.98
CA PHE A 473 1.47 12.71 11.84
C PHE A 473 2.80 13.32 12.30
N VAL A 474 3.61 13.85 11.38
CA VAL A 474 4.91 14.43 11.75
C VAL A 474 4.76 15.66 12.64
N GLN A 475 3.70 16.45 12.46
CA GLN A 475 3.41 17.59 13.31
C GLN A 475 3.02 17.18 14.73
N GLU A 476 2.21 16.12 14.90
CA GLU A 476 1.83 15.56 16.20
C GLU A 476 3.05 14.97 16.93
N GLU A 477 3.97 14.36 16.19
CA GLU A 477 5.17 13.72 16.71
C GLU A 477 6.38 14.65 16.91
N SER A 478 6.21 15.94 16.64
CA SER A 478 7.27 16.92 16.84
C SER A 478 7.62 17.07 18.33
N CYS A 479 8.90 16.89 18.69
CA CYS A 479 9.36 17.20 20.06
C CYS A 479 9.24 18.69 20.46
N GLY A 480 8.98 19.58 19.50
CA GLY A 480 8.79 21.01 19.74
C GLY A 480 10.06 21.84 19.96
N LYS A 481 11.25 21.24 19.88
CA LYS A 481 12.53 21.90 20.21
C LYS A 481 12.98 22.94 19.18
N CYS A 482 12.99 22.59 17.89
CA CYS A 482 13.44 23.49 16.82
C CYS A 482 12.26 24.21 16.15
N VAL A 483 12.43 25.50 15.84
CA VAL A 483 11.40 26.32 15.19
C VAL A 483 11.04 25.77 13.81
N ALA A 484 12.04 25.32 13.06
CA ALA A 484 11.89 24.73 11.73
C ALA A 484 10.87 23.58 11.73
N CYS A 485 11.03 22.59 12.60
CA CYS A 485 10.05 21.52 12.72
C CYS A 485 8.76 22.06 13.36
N ARG A 486 8.80 22.57 14.60
CA ARG A 486 7.58 22.91 15.37
C ARG A 486 6.60 23.81 14.62
N ILE A 487 7.10 24.82 13.91
CA ILE A 487 6.28 25.84 13.22
C ILE A 487 6.26 25.61 11.72
N GLY A 488 7.37 25.19 11.11
CA GLY A 488 7.45 24.97 9.67
C GLY A 488 6.52 23.85 9.22
N THR A 489 6.52 22.70 9.88
CA THR A 489 5.60 21.59 9.51
C THR A 489 4.14 21.97 9.77
N ARG A 490 3.86 22.78 10.81
CA ARG A 490 2.50 23.30 11.06
C ARG A 490 2.01 24.17 9.92
N ARG A 491 2.86 25.07 9.40
CA ARG A 491 2.50 25.92 8.26
C ARG A 491 2.31 25.13 6.97
N MET A 492 3.10 24.07 6.75
CA MET A 492 2.88 23.16 5.63
C MET A 492 1.54 22.43 5.76
N LEU A 493 1.21 21.93 6.95
CA LEU A 493 -0.07 21.28 7.23
C LEU A 493 -1.26 22.22 7.00
N ASP A 494 -1.20 23.46 7.52
CA ASP A 494 -2.27 24.45 7.33
C ASP A 494 -2.57 24.69 5.83
N ILE A 495 -1.53 24.73 4.98
CA ILE A 495 -1.69 24.88 3.52
C ILE A 495 -2.33 23.62 2.91
N LEU A 496 -1.86 22.42 3.28
CA LEU A 496 -2.42 21.16 2.78
C LEU A 496 -3.89 20.97 3.19
N GLU A 497 -4.24 21.30 4.43
CA GLU A 497 -5.62 21.31 4.90
C GLU A 497 -6.50 22.26 4.07
N ARG A 498 -6.04 23.49 3.80
CA ARG A 498 -6.77 24.40 2.92
C ARG A 498 -6.97 23.82 1.53
N ILE A 499 -5.93 23.25 0.91
CA ILE A 499 -6.03 22.68 -0.44
C ILE A 499 -7.06 21.53 -0.45
N THR A 500 -7.02 20.63 0.53
CA THR A 500 -7.95 19.50 0.64
C THR A 500 -9.39 19.90 0.98
N ARG A 501 -9.59 21.07 1.60
CA ARG A 501 -10.91 21.68 1.84
C ARG A 501 -11.43 22.54 0.68
N GLY A 502 -10.69 22.66 -0.43
CA GLY A 502 -11.06 23.53 -1.54
C GLY A 502 -10.80 25.02 -1.29
N GLU A 503 -10.05 25.36 -0.25
CA GLU A 503 -9.63 26.73 0.09
C GLU A 503 -8.20 27.05 -0.38
N GLY A 504 -7.61 26.16 -1.19
CA GLY A 504 -6.30 26.37 -1.81
C GLY A 504 -6.23 27.61 -2.70
N GLN A 505 -5.06 28.24 -2.74
CA GLN A 505 -4.78 29.48 -3.46
C GLN A 505 -3.64 29.29 -4.46
N GLU A 506 -3.64 30.08 -5.54
CA GLU A 506 -2.48 30.13 -6.45
C GLU A 506 -1.22 30.53 -5.67
N GLY A 507 -0.10 29.84 -5.92
CA GLY A 507 1.17 30.03 -5.20
C GLY A 507 1.35 29.15 -3.95
N ASP A 508 0.32 28.43 -3.49
CA ASP A 508 0.44 27.54 -2.33
C ASP A 508 1.46 26.42 -2.57
N VAL A 509 1.55 25.89 -3.80
CA VAL A 509 2.51 24.84 -4.18
C VAL A 509 3.95 25.34 -4.08
N GLU A 510 4.24 26.52 -4.63
CA GLU A 510 5.55 27.16 -4.56
C GLU A 510 5.97 27.40 -3.10
N LYS A 511 5.04 27.86 -2.28
CA LYS A 511 5.26 28.10 -0.86
C LYS A 511 5.54 26.82 -0.08
N LEU A 512 4.85 25.72 -0.41
CA LEU A 512 5.14 24.40 0.16
C LEU A 512 6.55 23.92 -0.20
N ILE A 513 7.01 24.17 -1.43
CA ILE A 513 8.36 23.81 -1.87
C ILE A 513 9.40 24.62 -1.10
N GLU A 514 9.25 25.94 -1.05
CA GLU A 514 10.16 26.85 -0.35
C GLU A 514 10.26 26.50 1.14
N LEU A 515 9.11 26.39 1.81
CA LEU A 515 9.04 26.05 3.22
C LEU A 515 9.62 24.66 3.49
N GLY A 516 9.31 23.68 2.62
CA GLY A 516 9.84 22.34 2.72
C GLY A 516 11.36 22.34 2.68
N GLN A 517 11.98 23.05 1.73
CA GLN A 517 13.44 23.14 1.64
C GLN A 517 14.05 23.82 2.88
N ALA A 518 13.45 24.92 3.35
CA ALA A 518 13.91 25.60 4.55
C ALA A 518 13.87 24.71 5.80
N VAL A 519 12.81 23.90 5.97
CA VAL A 519 12.70 22.95 7.08
C VAL A 519 13.78 21.87 7.00
N LYS A 520 14.06 21.34 5.79
CA LYS A 520 15.13 20.36 5.58
C LYS A 520 16.49 20.89 6.02
N ASP A 521 16.81 22.11 5.62
CA ASP A 521 18.14 22.69 5.81
C ASP A 521 18.40 23.17 7.24
N THR A 522 17.34 23.46 8.00
CA THR A 522 17.44 24.11 9.32
C THR A 522 16.97 23.26 10.51
N ALA A 523 16.37 22.09 10.26
CA ALA A 523 15.96 21.19 11.33
C ALA A 523 17.14 20.50 12.03
N LEU A 524 17.03 20.36 13.35
CA LEU A 524 18.09 19.83 14.22
C LEU A 524 18.32 18.32 14.05
N CYS A 525 17.25 17.54 13.84
CA CYS A 525 17.30 16.08 13.83
C CYS A 525 16.74 15.49 12.53
N GLY A 526 16.99 14.20 12.31
CA GLY A 526 16.60 13.50 11.10
C GLY A 526 15.08 13.55 10.82
N LEU A 527 14.23 13.51 11.86
CA LEU A 527 12.78 13.64 11.68
C LEU A 527 12.42 14.98 11.02
N GLY A 528 12.88 16.11 11.59
CA GLY A 528 12.59 17.42 11.01
C GLY A 528 13.22 17.60 9.62
N GLN A 529 14.42 17.05 9.40
CA GLN A 529 15.11 17.12 8.10
C GLN A 529 14.41 16.30 7.00
N THR A 530 13.65 15.27 7.37
CA THR A 530 12.94 14.40 6.42
C THR A 530 11.43 14.65 6.39
N ALA A 531 10.88 15.38 7.37
CA ALA A 531 9.46 15.75 7.46
C ALA A 531 8.84 16.28 6.16
N PRO A 532 9.54 17.11 5.35
CA PRO A 532 8.97 17.63 4.11
C PRO A 532 8.97 16.63 2.93
N ASN A 533 9.65 15.49 3.03
CA ASN A 533 9.77 14.51 1.95
C ASN A 533 8.43 14.03 1.35
N PRO A 534 7.40 13.63 2.14
CA PRO A 534 6.11 13.23 1.57
C PRO A 534 5.54 14.36 0.69
N VAL A 535 5.55 15.60 1.17
CA VAL A 535 5.02 16.75 0.43
C VAL A 535 5.83 17.07 -0.82
N LEU A 536 7.16 17.12 -0.71
CA LEU A 536 8.02 17.47 -1.84
C LEU A 536 7.99 16.38 -2.92
N SER A 537 7.94 15.11 -2.53
CA SER A 537 7.87 14.00 -3.47
C SER A 537 6.51 13.92 -4.17
N THR A 538 5.40 14.13 -3.46
CA THR A 538 4.06 14.18 -4.09
C THR A 538 3.93 15.37 -5.02
N ILE A 539 4.46 16.55 -4.68
CA ILE A 539 4.49 17.69 -5.61
C ILE A 539 5.32 17.35 -6.85
N LYS A 540 6.51 16.77 -6.69
CA LYS A 540 7.39 16.41 -7.82
C LYS A 540 6.69 15.49 -8.84
N TYR A 541 5.95 14.49 -8.37
CA TYR A 541 5.35 13.47 -9.24
C TYR A 541 3.88 13.70 -9.57
N PHE A 542 3.14 14.42 -8.73
CA PHE A 542 1.68 14.56 -8.80
C PHE A 542 1.22 16.02 -8.67
N ARG A 543 2.04 16.99 -9.08
CA ARG A 543 1.68 18.43 -9.08
C ARG A 543 0.29 18.71 -9.67
N HIS A 544 -0.07 18.02 -10.75
CA HIS A 544 -1.37 18.18 -11.39
C HIS A 544 -2.54 17.93 -10.43
N GLU A 545 -2.42 17.03 -9.44
CA GLU A 545 -3.47 16.82 -8.43
C GLU A 545 -3.61 18.02 -7.51
N TYR A 546 -2.51 18.69 -7.15
CA TYR A 546 -2.56 19.95 -6.39
C TYR A 546 -3.26 21.04 -7.20
N ASP A 547 -2.90 21.17 -8.48
CA ASP A 547 -3.48 22.17 -9.38
C ASP A 547 -4.99 21.92 -9.59
N GLU A 548 -5.42 20.65 -9.70
CA GLU A 548 -6.85 20.26 -9.74
C GLU A 548 -7.62 20.70 -8.47
N HIS A 549 -7.04 20.48 -7.29
CA HIS A 549 -7.65 20.90 -6.01
C HIS A 549 -7.75 22.42 -5.90
N ILE A 550 -6.70 23.14 -6.31
CA ILE A 550 -6.61 24.60 -6.18
C ILE A 550 -7.55 25.29 -7.18
N ARG A 551 -7.46 24.92 -8.48
CA ARG A 551 -8.13 25.63 -9.58
C ARG A 551 -9.52 25.13 -9.88
N HIS A 552 -9.72 23.82 -9.80
CA HIS A 552 -10.97 23.18 -10.24
C HIS A 552 -11.83 22.72 -9.08
N LYS A 553 -11.35 22.82 -7.84
CA LYS A 553 -12.02 22.31 -6.63
C LYS A 553 -12.44 20.85 -6.83
N TYR A 554 -11.56 20.08 -7.46
CA TYR A 554 -11.84 18.73 -7.90
C TYR A 554 -10.81 17.76 -7.35
N CYS A 555 -11.28 16.64 -6.80
CA CYS A 555 -10.43 15.56 -6.33
C CYS A 555 -10.66 14.32 -7.19
N ARG A 556 -9.77 14.04 -8.15
CA ARG A 556 -9.93 12.87 -9.05
C ARG A 556 -10.08 11.52 -8.32
N ALA A 557 -9.51 11.41 -7.14
CA ALA A 557 -9.58 10.23 -6.27
C ALA A 557 -10.92 10.13 -5.52
N GLY A 558 -11.64 11.24 -5.34
CA GLY A 558 -12.93 11.27 -4.65
C GLY A 558 -12.84 11.02 -3.15
N VAL A 559 -11.74 11.43 -2.50
CA VAL A 559 -11.50 11.21 -1.05
C VAL A 559 -11.64 12.50 -0.21
N CYS A 560 -11.31 13.66 -0.78
CA CYS A 560 -11.43 14.96 -0.12
C CYS A 560 -12.90 15.42 -0.12
N SER A 561 -13.66 15.06 0.90
CA SER A 561 -15.13 15.18 0.92
C SER A 561 -15.67 16.61 0.79
N GLU A 562 -14.91 17.63 1.18
CA GLU A 562 -15.32 19.03 1.06
C GLU A 562 -15.30 19.55 -0.40
N LEU A 563 -14.72 18.80 -1.34
CA LEU A 563 -14.62 19.19 -2.74
C LEU A 563 -15.81 18.75 -3.59
N PHE A 564 -16.71 17.91 -3.07
CA PHE A 564 -17.82 17.35 -3.85
C PHE A 564 -19.00 16.99 -2.96
N LEU A 565 -20.19 16.87 -3.55
CA LEU A 565 -21.39 16.46 -2.78
C LEU A 565 -21.34 14.96 -2.44
N SER A 566 -20.87 14.15 -3.41
CA SER A 566 -20.72 12.70 -3.22
C SER A 566 -19.68 12.10 -4.17
N PRO A 567 -19.04 10.96 -3.83
CA PRO A 567 -18.05 10.35 -4.69
C PRO A 567 -18.59 9.96 -6.07
N CYS A 568 -19.87 9.59 -6.18
CA CYS A 568 -20.50 9.23 -7.46
C CYS A 568 -20.78 10.44 -8.36
N GLU A 569 -21.02 11.62 -7.78
CA GLU A 569 -21.13 12.88 -8.52
C GLU A 569 -19.74 13.36 -8.96
N ASN A 570 -18.75 13.35 -8.06
CA ASN A 570 -17.36 13.64 -8.40
C ASN A 570 -16.80 12.73 -9.50
N ALA A 571 -17.14 11.44 -9.48
CA ALA A 571 -16.72 10.50 -10.52
C ALA A 571 -17.45 10.68 -11.86
N CYS A 572 -18.56 11.42 -11.88
CA CYS A 572 -19.31 11.68 -13.11
C CYS A 572 -18.60 12.79 -13.90
N PRO A 573 -18.17 12.55 -15.15
CA PRO A 573 -17.54 13.59 -15.97
C PRO A 573 -18.46 14.78 -16.29
N ALA A 574 -19.77 14.61 -16.10
CA ALA A 574 -20.77 15.65 -16.26
C ALA A 574 -21.27 16.20 -14.90
N SER A 575 -20.64 15.83 -13.77
CA SER A 575 -21.01 16.29 -12.42
C SER A 575 -22.50 16.17 -12.09
N VAL A 576 -23.16 15.14 -12.64
CA VAL A 576 -24.59 14.91 -12.39
C VAL A 576 -24.82 14.64 -10.90
N ASN A 577 -25.82 15.31 -10.31
CA ASN A 577 -26.22 15.12 -8.92
C ASN A 577 -26.86 13.75 -8.69
N VAL A 578 -26.02 12.72 -8.59
CA VAL A 578 -26.42 11.31 -8.42
C VAL A 578 -27.27 11.09 -7.16
N PRO A 579 -26.87 11.56 -5.96
CA PRO A 579 -27.68 11.36 -4.76
C PRO A 579 -29.06 12.01 -4.88
N GLY A 580 -29.14 13.20 -5.48
CA GLY A 580 -30.37 13.94 -5.62
C GLY A 580 -31.41 13.22 -6.48
N TYR A 581 -31.01 12.73 -7.67
CA TYR A 581 -31.99 12.08 -8.53
C TYR A 581 -32.38 10.69 -8.03
N ILE A 582 -31.48 9.98 -7.32
CA ILE A 582 -31.81 8.72 -6.66
C ILE A 582 -32.82 8.96 -5.52
N ALA A 583 -32.63 10.01 -4.73
CA ALA A 583 -33.58 10.39 -3.68
C ALA A 583 -34.97 10.74 -4.26
N LEU A 584 -35.02 11.43 -5.39
CA LEU A 584 -36.27 11.73 -6.10
C LEU A 584 -36.95 10.46 -6.64
N ILE A 585 -36.18 9.52 -7.22
CA ILE A 585 -36.71 8.21 -7.63
C ILE A 585 -37.30 7.46 -6.42
N ALA A 586 -36.57 7.39 -5.31
CA ALA A 586 -37.01 6.73 -4.08
C ALA A 586 -38.29 7.36 -3.50
N ALA A 587 -38.48 8.67 -3.67
CA ALA A 587 -39.68 9.39 -3.28
C ALA A 587 -40.86 9.24 -4.28
N GLY A 588 -40.73 8.42 -5.32
CA GLY A 588 -41.76 8.24 -6.35
C GLY A 588 -41.88 9.39 -7.34
N ARG A 589 -40.80 10.18 -7.53
CA ARG A 589 -40.76 11.39 -8.37
C ARG A 589 -39.76 11.26 -9.55
N PRO A 590 -39.93 10.28 -10.46
CA PRO A 590 -38.96 10.03 -11.54
C PRO A 590 -38.86 11.17 -12.56
N VAL A 591 -39.95 11.92 -12.79
CA VAL A 591 -39.94 13.09 -13.70
C VAL A 591 -39.07 14.21 -13.12
N ASP A 592 -39.14 14.45 -11.81
CA ASP A 592 -38.28 15.43 -11.14
C ASP A 592 -36.83 14.98 -11.12
N ALA A 593 -36.59 13.67 -10.95
CA ALA A 593 -35.27 13.07 -11.07
C ALA A 593 -34.67 13.31 -12.47
N TYR A 594 -35.46 13.10 -13.53
CA TYR A 594 -35.06 13.40 -14.91
C TYR A 594 -34.72 14.87 -15.11
N ASN A 595 -35.57 15.78 -14.61
CA ASN A 595 -35.34 17.22 -14.69
C ASN A 595 -34.07 17.65 -13.94
N LEU A 596 -33.77 17.04 -12.79
CA LEU A 596 -32.54 17.27 -12.05
C LEU A 596 -31.30 16.83 -12.85
N ILE A 597 -31.35 15.65 -13.50
CA ILE A 597 -30.23 15.19 -14.36
C ILE A 597 -29.99 16.17 -15.52
N ARG A 598 -31.06 16.70 -16.12
CA ARG A 598 -31.00 17.67 -17.24
C ARG A 598 -30.42 19.03 -16.90
N GLN A 599 -30.17 19.31 -15.63
CA GLN A 599 -29.43 20.51 -15.24
C GLN A 599 -27.98 20.44 -15.72
N GLU A 600 -27.36 19.26 -15.65
CA GLU A 600 -25.94 19.05 -15.97
C GLU A 600 -25.71 18.22 -17.24
N ASN A 601 -26.69 17.40 -17.65
CA ASN A 601 -26.61 16.62 -18.88
C ASN A 601 -27.95 16.58 -19.63
N PRO A 602 -28.06 17.18 -20.83
CA PRO A 602 -29.30 17.16 -21.62
C PRO A 602 -29.68 15.79 -22.17
N PHE A 603 -28.81 14.78 -22.01
CA PHE A 603 -29.01 13.44 -22.52
C PHE A 603 -29.19 12.33 -21.45
N PRO A 604 -30.15 12.40 -20.52
CA PRO A 604 -30.32 11.37 -19.50
C PRO A 604 -30.63 9.97 -20.07
N SER A 605 -31.50 9.86 -21.08
CA SER A 605 -31.97 8.58 -21.62
C SER A 605 -30.87 7.85 -22.40
N ILE A 606 -30.04 8.60 -23.12
CA ILE A 606 -28.84 8.09 -23.80
C ILE A 606 -27.79 7.71 -22.76
N CYS A 607 -27.53 8.58 -21.78
CA CYS A 607 -26.56 8.29 -20.72
C CYS A 607 -26.95 7.02 -19.93
N GLY A 608 -28.24 6.78 -19.66
CA GLY A 608 -28.73 5.54 -19.06
C GLY A 608 -28.56 4.27 -19.91
N ARG A 609 -28.15 4.37 -21.18
CA ARG A 609 -27.98 3.23 -22.10
C ARG A 609 -26.53 2.98 -22.51
N VAL A 610 -25.75 4.05 -22.70
CA VAL A 610 -24.41 3.96 -23.30
C VAL A 610 -23.27 4.47 -22.40
N CYS A 611 -23.57 4.95 -21.19
CA CYS A 611 -22.54 5.41 -20.24
C CYS A 611 -21.68 4.25 -19.71
N THR A 612 -20.41 4.56 -19.45
CA THR A 612 -19.44 3.67 -18.77
C THR A 612 -19.55 3.69 -17.24
N HIS A 613 -20.57 4.38 -16.70
CA HIS A 613 -20.97 4.37 -15.28
C HIS A 613 -19.82 4.51 -14.26
N PRO A 614 -18.88 5.48 -14.42
CA PRO A 614 -17.80 5.69 -13.45
C PRO A 614 -18.29 6.06 -12.04
N CYS A 615 -19.53 6.56 -11.95
CA CYS A 615 -20.21 6.82 -10.68
C CYS A 615 -20.43 5.55 -9.83
N GLU A 616 -20.59 4.38 -10.45
CA GLU A 616 -20.84 3.12 -9.75
C GLU A 616 -19.54 2.56 -9.16
N SER A 617 -18.41 2.71 -9.85
CA SER A 617 -17.11 2.26 -9.33
C SER A 617 -16.66 3.02 -8.09
N ARG A 618 -17.17 4.25 -7.89
CA ARG A 618 -16.95 5.08 -6.69
C ARG A 618 -18.10 5.07 -5.69
N CYS A 619 -19.11 4.22 -5.89
CA CYS A 619 -20.25 4.15 -4.98
C CYS A 619 -19.81 3.63 -3.60
N ARG A 620 -20.01 4.42 -2.54
CA ARG A 620 -19.68 4.00 -1.16
C ARG A 620 -20.40 2.73 -0.72
N ARG A 621 -21.58 2.43 -1.29
CA ARG A 621 -22.34 1.20 -0.97
C ARG A 621 -21.55 -0.08 -1.28
N ALA A 622 -20.65 -0.02 -2.26
CA ALA A 622 -19.75 -1.13 -2.61
C ALA A 622 -18.75 -1.52 -1.51
N GLN A 623 -18.61 -0.71 -0.46
CA GLN A 623 -17.83 -1.06 0.74
C GLN A 623 -18.63 -1.93 1.72
N LEU A 624 -19.96 -1.99 1.58
CA LEU A 624 -20.85 -2.83 2.37
C LEU A 624 -21.25 -4.09 1.60
N ASP A 625 -21.78 -3.93 0.39
CA ASP A 625 -22.20 -5.01 -0.49
C ASP A 625 -21.86 -4.71 -1.96
N GLU A 626 -22.76 -4.07 -2.71
CA GLU A 626 -22.62 -3.79 -4.13
C GLU A 626 -22.90 -2.31 -4.46
N PRO A 627 -22.31 -1.77 -5.53
CA PRO A 627 -22.69 -0.45 -6.03
C PRO A 627 -24.20 -0.37 -6.31
N LEU A 628 -24.78 0.82 -6.11
CA LEU A 628 -26.10 1.09 -6.68
C LEU A 628 -26.04 1.03 -8.21
N ALA A 629 -27.09 0.52 -8.85
CA ALA A 629 -27.24 0.53 -10.31
C ALA A 629 -27.62 1.95 -10.82
N ILE A 630 -26.71 2.90 -10.61
CA ILE A 630 -26.86 4.33 -10.88
C ILE A 630 -27.23 4.59 -12.35
N CYS A 631 -26.63 3.84 -13.28
CA CYS A 631 -26.93 3.94 -14.71
C CYS A 631 -28.37 3.50 -15.02
N ASP A 632 -28.82 2.39 -14.45
CA ASP A 632 -30.16 1.86 -14.64
C ASP A 632 -31.23 2.73 -13.98
N LEU A 633 -30.94 3.30 -12.81
CA LEU A 633 -31.82 4.27 -12.16
C LEU A 633 -31.98 5.55 -13.00
N LYS A 634 -30.89 6.01 -13.63
CA LYS A 634 -30.93 7.13 -14.59
C LYS A 634 -31.80 6.79 -15.81
N ARG A 635 -31.65 5.57 -16.36
CA ARG A 635 -32.49 5.08 -17.45
C ARG A 635 -33.95 5.01 -17.03
N TYR A 636 -34.25 4.48 -15.85
CA TYR A 636 -35.61 4.41 -15.30
C TYR A 636 -36.24 5.80 -15.23
N ALA A 637 -35.56 6.79 -14.62
CA ALA A 637 -36.07 8.16 -14.55
C ALA A 637 -36.36 8.75 -15.94
N ALA A 638 -35.47 8.52 -16.90
CA ALA A 638 -35.64 9.00 -18.26
C ALA A 638 -36.78 8.30 -19.01
N ASP A 639 -36.88 6.99 -18.90
CA ASP A 639 -37.93 6.21 -19.55
C ASP A 639 -39.31 6.57 -18.96
N GLU A 640 -39.43 6.77 -17.64
CA GLU A 640 -40.67 7.26 -17.01
C GLU A 640 -41.04 8.68 -17.47
N ALA A 641 -40.07 9.60 -17.54
CA ALA A 641 -40.33 10.96 -18.01
C ALA A 641 -40.79 11.00 -19.47
N LEU A 642 -40.24 10.13 -20.32
CA LEU A 642 -40.54 10.05 -21.76
C LEU A 642 -41.79 9.21 -22.10
N LYS A 643 -42.46 8.59 -21.12
CA LYS A 643 -43.78 7.95 -21.30
C LYS A 643 -44.92 8.96 -21.49
N SER A 644 -44.78 10.14 -20.90
CA SER A 644 -45.79 11.19 -20.97
C SER A 644 -45.66 11.96 -22.28
N ASP A 645 -46.75 12.11 -23.04
CA ASP A 645 -46.81 12.98 -24.23
C ASP A 645 -46.76 14.48 -23.89
N LYS A 646 -46.76 14.84 -22.60
CA LYS A 646 -46.61 16.24 -22.19
C LYS A 646 -45.19 16.73 -22.51
N PRO A 647 -45.04 17.89 -23.17
CA PRO A 647 -43.73 18.45 -23.45
C PRO A 647 -43.01 18.78 -22.15
N ILE A 648 -41.76 18.37 -22.06
CA ILE A 648 -40.88 18.68 -20.93
C ILE A 648 -40.47 20.16 -21.08
N VAL A 649 -40.84 20.98 -20.10
CA VAL A 649 -40.61 22.43 -20.14
C VAL A 649 -39.33 22.76 -19.40
N ASP A 650 -38.34 23.28 -20.13
CA ASP A 650 -37.10 23.80 -19.57
C ASP A 650 -37.26 25.26 -19.12
N LEU A 651 -36.50 25.64 -18.08
CA LEU A 651 -36.36 27.05 -17.72
C LEU A 651 -35.52 27.76 -18.79
N VAL A 652 -36.14 28.72 -19.48
CA VAL A 652 -35.51 29.58 -20.49
C VAL A 652 -35.47 31.01 -19.99
N PHE A 653 -34.27 31.60 -19.96
CA PHE A 653 -34.03 32.99 -19.58
C PHE A 653 -34.45 33.96 -20.70
N PRO A 654 -34.73 35.24 -20.37
CA PRO A 654 -35.07 36.24 -21.37
C PRO A 654 -34.06 36.36 -22.50
N LYS A 655 -34.55 36.66 -23.71
CA LYS A 655 -33.72 36.80 -24.92
C LYS A 655 -32.64 37.86 -24.72
N LYS A 656 -31.40 37.53 -25.11
CA LYS A 656 -30.24 38.43 -25.03
C LYS A 656 -30.00 39.25 -26.31
N GLY A 657 -30.74 38.97 -27.38
CA GLY A 657 -30.56 39.63 -28.68
C GLY A 657 -29.22 39.31 -29.35
N LYS A 658 -28.64 38.15 -29.03
CA LYS A 658 -27.34 37.67 -29.52
C LYS A 658 -27.49 36.28 -30.09
N SER A 659 -26.82 35.99 -31.20
CA SER A 659 -26.93 34.71 -31.89
C SER A 659 -25.63 33.92 -31.92
N VAL A 660 -25.74 32.60 -31.87
CA VAL A 660 -24.59 31.67 -31.86
C VAL A 660 -24.80 30.60 -32.93
N GLY A 661 -23.83 30.47 -33.83
CA GLY A 661 -23.75 29.39 -34.80
C GLY A 661 -22.97 28.20 -34.23
N ILE A 662 -23.50 26.99 -34.36
CA ILE A 662 -22.84 25.77 -33.90
C ILE A 662 -22.60 24.84 -35.09
N ILE A 663 -21.37 24.43 -35.33
CA ILE A 663 -21.01 23.51 -36.42
C ILE A 663 -20.92 22.09 -35.84
N GLY A 664 -21.83 21.21 -36.26
CA GLY A 664 -21.95 19.82 -35.83
C GLY A 664 -23.09 19.60 -34.83
N ALA A 665 -23.99 18.66 -35.11
CA ALA A 665 -25.11 18.29 -34.24
C ALA A 665 -24.83 16.99 -33.45
N GLY A 666 -23.57 16.75 -33.06
CA GLY A 666 -23.20 15.67 -32.13
C GLY A 666 -23.48 16.03 -30.65
N PRO A 667 -23.16 15.14 -29.70
CA PRO A 667 -23.41 15.37 -28.27
C PRO A 667 -22.86 16.70 -27.76
N SER A 668 -21.63 17.08 -28.15
CA SER A 668 -21.02 18.36 -27.76
C SER A 668 -21.79 19.56 -28.32
N GLY A 669 -22.10 19.56 -29.63
CA GLY A 669 -22.80 20.66 -30.28
C GLY A 669 -24.22 20.84 -29.77
N LEU A 670 -24.96 19.74 -29.60
CA LEU A 670 -26.32 19.76 -29.05
C LEU A 670 -26.35 20.14 -27.57
N THR A 671 -25.34 19.75 -26.77
CA THR A 671 -25.23 20.19 -25.37
C THR A 671 -24.95 21.68 -25.27
N CYS A 672 -24.05 22.20 -26.11
CA CYS A 672 -23.80 23.63 -26.22
C CYS A 672 -25.07 24.38 -26.64
N ALA A 673 -25.80 23.86 -27.63
CA ALA A 673 -27.07 24.43 -28.08
C ALA A 673 -28.13 24.46 -26.99
N TYR A 674 -28.27 23.37 -26.23
CA TYR A 674 -29.19 23.25 -25.10
C TYR A 674 -28.94 24.36 -24.06
N TYR A 675 -27.71 24.52 -23.59
CA TYR A 675 -27.39 25.51 -22.56
C TYR A 675 -27.49 26.95 -23.06
N LEU A 676 -26.99 27.23 -24.27
CA LEU A 676 -27.09 28.58 -24.86
C LEU A 676 -28.54 28.97 -25.15
N GLY A 677 -29.35 28.05 -25.65
CA GLY A 677 -30.78 28.27 -25.86
C GLY A 677 -31.48 28.60 -24.54
N ARG A 678 -31.22 27.84 -23.48
CA ARG A 678 -31.75 28.12 -22.14
C ARG A 678 -31.30 29.48 -21.59
N LEU A 679 -30.08 29.91 -21.88
CA LEU A 679 -29.56 31.22 -21.47
C LEU A 679 -30.10 32.41 -22.29
N GLY A 680 -31.01 32.17 -23.23
CA GLY A 680 -31.69 33.22 -24.00
C GLY A 680 -30.96 33.64 -25.29
N TYR A 681 -30.01 32.86 -25.78
CA TYR A 681 -29.36 33.11 -27.07
C TYR A 681 -30.17 32.52 -28.23
N ASP A 682 -30.06 33.13 -29.41
CA ASP A 682 -30.61 32.56 -30.64
C ASP A 682 -29.59 31.60 -31.26
N VAL A 683 -29.91 30.30 -31.28
CA VAL A 683 -28.93 29.26 -31.64
C VAL A 683 -29.32 28.56 -32.94
N SER A 684 -28.38 28.50 -33.87
CA SER A 684 -28.48 27.73 -35.11
C SER A 684 -27.39 26.67 -35.17
N VAL A 685 -27.77 25.40 -35.25
CA VAL A 685 -26.88 24.24 -35.36
C VAL A 685 -26.85 23.76 -36.80
N TYR A 686 -25.66 23.62 -37.38
CA TYR A 686 -25.43 23.17 -38.75
C TYR A 686 -24.89 21.75 -38.74
N GLU A 687 -25.56 20.81 -39.41
CA GLU A 687 -25.18 19.41 -39.50
C GLU A 687 -25.08 18.99 -40.96
N SER A 688 -23.96 18.41 -41.36
CA SER A 688 -23.72 18.01 -42.75
C SER A 688 -24.56 16.82 -43.17
N HIS A 689 -24.93 15.94 -42.22
CA HIS A 689 -25.73 14.76 -42.49
C HIS A 689 -27.24 15.04 -42.35
N GLY A 690 -28.05 14.07 -42.78
CA GLY A 690 -29.52 14.19 -42.80
C GLY A 690 -30.21 14.14 -41.43
N VAL A 691 -29.53 13.72 -40.37
CA VAL A 691 -30.09 13.65 -39.00
C VAL A 691 -29.14 14.25 -37.96
N ALA A 692 -29.71 14.72 -36.85
CA ALA A 692 -28.94 15.17 -35.69
C ALA A 692 -28.57 14.00 -34.77
N GLY A 693 -27.53 14.18 -33.95
CA GLY A 693 -27.03 13.19 -33.00
C GLY A 693 -25.56 12.81 -33.22
N GLY A 694 -25.01 13.08 -34.41
CA GLY A 694 -23.62 12.77 -34.75
C GLY A 694 -23.27 11.32 -34.43
N MET A 695 -22.19 11.10 -33.66
CA MET A 695 -21.77 9.76 -33.25
C MET A 695 -22.83 8.95 -32.49
N LEU A 696 -23.81 9.59 -31.86
CA LEU A 696 -24.92 8.89 -31.21
C LEU A 696 -25.88 8.28 -32.23
N ALA A 697 -26.07 8.94 -33.38
CA ALA A 697 -26.93 8.46 -34.47
C ALA A 697 -26.19 7.50 -35.40
N TYR A 698 -24.89 7.73 -35.62
CA TYR A 698 -24.11 7.02 -36.65
C TYR A 698 -23.21 5.92 -36.10
N GLY A 699 -22.65 6.12 -34.90
CA GLY A 699 -21.59 5.27 -34.35
C GLY A 699 -22.07 4.23 -33.33
N ILE A 700 -23.37 4.22 -32.98
CA ILE A 700 -23.93 3.29 -31.99
C ILE A 700 -25.02 2.44 -32.66
N PRO A 701 -24.95 1.09 -32.58
CA PRO A 701 -25.98 0.21 -33.14
C PRO A 701 -27.34 0.35 -32.46
N GLU A 702 -28.42 0.09 -33.20
CA GLU A 702 -29.82 0.18 -32.76
C GLU A 702 -30.12 -0.61 -31.48
N TYR A 703 -29.51 -1.79 -31.30
CA TYR A 703 -29.74 -2.63 -30.12
C TYR A 703 -29.17 -2.03 -28.83
N ARG A 704 -28.16 -1.14 -28.92
CA ARG A 704 -27.60 -0.43 -27.75
C ARG A 704 -28.28 0.91 -27.52
N LEU A 705 -28.54 1.66 -28.59
CA LEU A 705 -29.21 2.96 -28.53
C LEU A 705 -30.31 3.02 -29.60
N PRO A 706 -31.58 2.78 -29.21
CA PRO A 706 -32.69 2.87 -30.15
C PRO A 706 -32.83 4.29 -30.72
N LYS A 707 -32.94 4.41 -32.06
CA LYS A 707 -33.03 5.69 -32.75
C LYS A 707 -34.23 6.51 -32.31
N ALA A 708 -35.35 5.85 -32.03
CA ALA A 708 -36.56 6.50 -31.53
C ALA A 708 -36.34 7.19 -30.17
N ILE A 709 -35.48 6.65 -29.31
CA ILE A 709 -35.15 7.27 -28.01
C ILE A 709 -34.24 8.48 -28.21
N LEU A 710 -33.20 8.35 -29.05
CA LEU A 710 -32.32 9.46 -29.41
C LEU A 710 -33.11 10.63 -30.01
N GLU A 711 -34.02 10.35 -30.94
CA GLU A 711 -34.85 11.36 -31.59
C GLU A 711 -35.76 12.09 -30.60
N LYS A 712 -36.42 11.37 -29.69
CA LYS A 712 -37.23 11.97 -28.61
C LYS A 712 -36.41 12.95 -27.76
N GLU A 713 -35.19 12.58 -27.39
CA GLU A 713 -34.33 13.42 -26.55
C GLU A 713 -33.82 14.64 -27.31
N ILE A 714 -33.43 14.50 -28.58
CA ILE A 714 -33.05 15.63 -29.46
C ILE A 714 -34.23 16.58 -29.65
N ASN A 715 -35.45 16.07 -29.86
CA ASN A 715 -36.65 16.89 -29.99
C ASN A 715 -36.95 17.67 -28.70
N THR A 716 -36.65 17.09 -27.54
CA THR A 716 -36.74 17.81 -26.25
C THR A 716 -35.80 19.02 -26.21
N ILE A 717 -34.58 18.89 -26.77
CA ILE A 717 -33.65 20.03 -26.91
C ILE A 717 -34.20 21.07 -27.90
N ARG A 718 -34.79 20.65 -29.03
CA ARG A 718 -35.42 21.55 -30.02
C ARG A 718 -36.53 22.41 -29.42
N ASN A 719 -37.29 21.89 -28.45
CA ASN A 719 -38.39 22.61 -27.80
C ASN A 719 -37.95 23.89 -27.06
N ILE A 720 -36.65 24.08 -26.82
CA ILE A 720 -36.07 25.32 -26.24
C ILE A 720 -36.07 26.47 -27.27
N GLY A 721 -36.37 26.19 -28.54
CA GLY A 721 -36.40 27.17 -29.62
C GLY A 721 -35.07 27.27 -30.37
N ILE A 722 -34.25 26.21 -30.35
CA ILE A 722 -33.03 26.12 -31.15
C ILE A 722 -33.36 25.65 -32.58
N GLN A 723 -32.63 26.14 -33.57
CA GLN A 723 -32.75 25.71 -34.96
C GLN A 723 -31.67 24.68 -35.29
N ILE A 724 -32.06 23.53 -35.85
CA ILE A 724 -31.11 22.50 -36.30
C ILE A 724 -31.28 22.33 -37.81
N LEU A 725 -30.27 22.73 -38.57
CA LEU A 725 -30.20 22.72 -40.03
C LEU A 725 -29.36 21.51 -40.47
N THR A 726 -30.03 20.42 -40.84
CA THR A 726 -29.42 19.19 -41.35
C THR A 726 -29.17 19.28 -42.86
N GLY A 727 -28.23 18.48 -43.37
CA GLY A 727 -27.83 18.51 -44.78
C GLY A 727 -27.07 19.78 -45.20
N VAL A 728 -26.46 20.49 -44.24
CA VAL A 728 -25.71 21.73 -44.48
C VAL A 728 -24.26 21.54 -44.07
N GLU A 729 -23.37 21.40 -45.04
CA GLU A 729 -21.93 21.29 -44.85
C GLU A 729 -21.27 22.67 -44.87
N VAL A 730 -20.73 23.08 -43.71
CA VAL A 730 -19.99 24.34 -43.60
C VAL A 730 -18.66 24.25 -44.33
N GLY A 731 -18.42 25.20 -45.24
CA GLY A 731 -17.30 25.20 -46.17
C GLY A 731 -17.69 24.80 -47.59
N LYS A 732 -18.86 24.18 -47.77
CA LYS A 732 -19.39 23.76 -49.08
C LYS A 732 -20.75 24.41 -49.39
N ASP A 733 -21.73 24.22 -48.52
CA ASP A 733 -23.09 24.75 -48.69
C ASP A 733 -23.25 26.15 -48.07
N VAL A 734 -22.49 26.45 -47.02
CA VAL A 734 -22.40 27.78 -46.39
C VAL A 734 -20.95 28.09 -46.08
N SER A 735 -20.45 29.27 -46.46
CA SER A 735 -19.07 29.64 -46.16
C SER A 735 -18.89 29.99 -44.68
N PHE A 736 -17.69 29.77 -44.15
CA PHE A 736 -17.39 30.16 -42.77
C PHE A 736 -17.44 31.69 -42.56
N ALA A 737 -17.17 32.47 -43.61
CA ALA A 737 -17.31 33.92 -43.59
C ALA A 737 -18.78 34.33 -43.41
N ASP A 738 -19.71 33.66 -44.10
CA ASP A 738 -21.14 33.91 -43.95
C ASP A 738 -21.63 33.60 -42.53
N LEU A 739 -21.16 32.50 -41.92
CA LEU A 739 -21.49 32.19 -40.54
C LEU A 739 -21.00 33.26 -39.56
N ARG A 740 -19.77 33.78 -39.76
CA ARG A 740 -19.23 34.87 -38.94
C ARG A 740 -20.00 36.18 -39.11
N ALA A 741 -20.59 36.41 -40.28
CA ALA A 741 -21.43 37.57 -40.51
C ALA A 741 -22.84 37.42 -39.89
N ARG A 742 -23.37 36.18 -39.83
CA ARG A 742 -24.72 35.89 -39.30
C ARG A 742 -24.79 35.71 -37.79
N HIS A 743 -23.67 35.35 -37.16
CA HIS A 743 -23.63 35.03 -35.74
C HIS A 743 -22.60 35.84 -34.96
N ASP A 744 -22.96 36.26 -33.75
CA ASP A 744 -22.04 36.96 -32.84
C ASP A 744 -20.90 36.03 -32.35
N ALA A 745 -21.16 34.72 -32.29
CA ALA A 745 -20.16 33.72 -31.93
C ALA A 745 -20.36 32.41 -32.70
N ILE A 746 -19.28 31.64 -32.84
CA ILE A 746 -19.30 30.31 -33.48
C ILE A 746 -18.65 29.29 -32.56
N TYR A 747 -19.35 28.17 -32.34
CA TYR A 747 -18.80 26.99 -31.67
C TYR A 747 -18.62 25.86 -32.67
N ILE A 748 -17.42 25.27 -32.72
CA ILE A 748 -17.08 24.21 -33.67
C ILE A 748 -17.02 22.88 -32.92
N ALA A 749 -17.97 21.98 -33.22
CA ALA A 749 -18.20 20.71 -32.55
C ALA A 749 -18.27 19.54 -33.56
N THR A 750 -17.29 19.48 -34.48
CA THR A 750 -17.27 18.52 -35.59
C THR A 750 -17.09 17.05 -35.16
N GLY A 751 -16.61 16.81 -33.94
CA GLY A 751 -16.51 15.46 -33.36
C GLY A 751 -15.56 14.52 -34.10
N THR A 752 -15.61 13.22 -33.76
CA THR A 752 -14.81 12.18 -34.42
C THR A 752 -15.48 11.76 -35.73
N GLN A 753 -14.88 12.13 -36.86
CA GLN A 753 -15.40 11.81 -38.20
C GLN A 753 -14.58 10.75 -38.94
N ARG A 754 -13.46 10.29 -38.36
CA ARG A 754 -12.51 9.38 -39.02
C ARG A 754 -12.33 8.12 -38.22
N SER A 755 -12.36 6.99 -38.91
CA SER A 755 -11.99 5.69 -38.38
C SER A 755 -10.51 5.67 -37.94
N ARG A 756 -10.21 4.95 -36.85
CA ARG A 756 -8.82 4.60 -36.53
C ARG A 756 -8.36 3.52 -37.49
N GLN A 757 -7.33 3.82 -38.27
CA GLN A 757 -6.75 2.88 -39.23
C GLN A 757 -5.87 1.84 -38.51
N ILE A 758 -5.72 0.67 -39.12
CA ILE A 758 -4.94 -0.45 -38.57
C ILE A 758 -3.45 -0.25 -38.93
N GLY A 759 -3.17 0.43 -40.05
CA GLY A 759 -1.81 0.71 -40.52
C GLY A 759 -1.16 -0.48 -41.20
N VAL A 760 -1.95 -1.32 -41.87
CA VAL A 760 -1.48 -2.53 -42.58
C VAL A 760 -1.66 -2.38 -44.08
N GLU A 761 -0.78 -3.05 -44.85
CA GLU A 761 -0.87 -3.06 -46.29
C GLU A 761 -2.22 -3.62 -46.76
N GLY A 762 -2.86 -2.94 -47.71
CA GLY A 762 -4.17 -3.31 -48.24
C GLY A 762 -5.39 -2.78 -47.47
N GLU A 763 -5.21 -2.01 -46.39
CA GLU A 763 -6.34 -1.48 -45.61
C GLU A 763 -7.23 -0.47 -46.36
N ASN A 764 -6.75 0.08 -47.48
CA ASN A 764 -7.50 1.00 -48.35
C ASN A 764 -8.04 0.31 -49.63
N LEU A 765 -8.00 -1.03 -49.71
CA LEU A 765 -8.50 -1.75 -50.89
C LEU A 765 -10.02 -1.66 -51.00
N PRO A 766 -10.58 -1.66 -52.24
CA PRO A 766 -12.02 -1.76 -52.44
C PRO A 766 -12.61 -2.99 -51.74
N GLY A 767 -13.66 -2.79 -50.94
CA GLY A 767 -14.30 -3.86 -50.16
C GLY A 767 -13.79 -3.99 -48.72
N VAL A 768 -12.78 -3.20 -48.31
CA VAL A 768 -12.41 -3.03 -46.91
C VAL A 768 -13.21 -1.88 -46.32
N TYR A 769 -13.95 -2.16 -45.24
CA TYR A 769 -14.76 -1.16 -44.54
C TYR A 769 -14.17 -0.92 -43.16
N HIS A 770 -13.88 0.34 -42.84
CA HIS A 770 -13.49 0.70 -41.48
C HIS A 770 -14.74 0.85 -40.58
N GLY A 771 -14.57 0.58 -39.29
CA GLY A 771 -15.69 0.42 -38.36
C GLY A 771 -16.65 1.61 -38.27
N LEU A 772 -16.17 2.86 -38.25
CA LEU A 772 -17.06 4.02 -38.16
C LEU A 772 -17.80 4.27 -39.47
N ASP A 773 -17.12 4.09 -40.61
CA ASP A 773 -17.71 4.27 -41.92
C ASP A 773 -18.79 3.21 -42.17
N PHE A 774 -18.49 1.95 -41.84
CA PHE A 774 -19.45 0.85 -41.89
C PHE A 774 -20.69 1.12 -41.03
N LEU A 775 -20.51 1.49 -39.76
CA LEU A 775 -21.64 1.76 -38.86
C LEU A 775 -22.47 2.96 -39.33
N ARG A 776 -21.83 4.02 -39.81
CA ARG A 776 -22.53 5.18 -40.38
C ARG A 776 -23.38 4.76 -41.57
N ASP A 777 -22.80 4.01 -42.50
CA ASP A 777 -23.50 3.59 -43.72
C ASP A 777 -24.67 2.67 -43.38
N VAL A 778 -24.48 1.68 -42.49
CA VAL A 778 -25.55 0.83 -41.99
C VAL A 778 -26.66 1.65 -41.32
N ASN A 779 -26.30 2.59 -40.45
CA ASN A 779 -27.28 3.39 -39.71
C ASN A 779 -28.05 4.38 -40.58
N LEU A 780 -27.46 4.84 -41.68
CA LEU A 780 -28.08 5.69 -42.70
C LEU A 780 -28.87 4.90 -43.76
N GLY A 781 -28.93 3.56 -43.67
CA GLY A 781 -29.64 2.72 -44.64
C GLY A 781 -28.86 2.45 -45.92
N ASN A 782 -27.56 2.74 -45.94
CA ASN A 782 -26.63 2.52 -47.04
C ASN A 782 -25.70 1.32 -46.77
N ALA A 783 -26.19 0.31 -46.04
CA ALA A 783 -25.40 -0.85 -45.67
C ALA A 783 -24.80 -1.52 -46.92
N PRO A 784 -23.53 -1.96 -46.88
CA PRO A 784 -22.95 -2.69 -47.99
C PRO A 784 -23.71 -4.00 -48.21
N ASP A 785 -23.93 -4.38 -49.47
CA ASP A 785 -24.53 -5.67 -49.79
C ASP A 785 -23.54 -6.80 -49.49
N LEU A 786 -23.85 -7.58 -48.45
CA LEU A 786 -23.05 -8.72 -48.00
C LEU A 786 -23.69 -10.08 -48.38
N ALA A 787 -24.85 -10.08 -49.05
CA ALA A 787 -25.58 -11.31 -49.36
C ALA A 787 -24.74 -12.23 -50.26
N GLY A 788 -24.60 -13.50 -49.84
CA GLY A 788 -23.82 -14.51 -50.58
C GLY A 788 -22.30 -14.28 -50.59
N LYS A 789 -21.78 -13.28 -49.87
CA LYS A 789 -20.33 -12.98 -49.79
C LYS A 789 -19.69 -13.65 -48.57
N ARG A 790 -18.42 -14.01 -48.69
CA ARG A 790 -17.59 -14.42 -47.54
C ARG A 790 -16.98 -13.16 -46.94
N VAL A 791 -17.33 -12.87 -45.68
CA VAL A 791 -16.90 -11.68 -44.96
C VAL A 791 -15.86 -12.07 -43.90
N VAL A 792 -14.79 -11.29 -43.78
CA VAL A 792 -13.81 -11.42 -42.70
C VAL A 792 -13.94 -10.19 -41.81
N VAL A 793 -14.15 -10.40 -40.52
CA VAL A 793 -14.18 -9.33 -39.51
C VAL A 793 -12.82 -9.29 -38.82
N VAL A 794 -12.11 -8.19 -38.99
CA VAL A 794 -10.78 -7.98 -38.40
C VAL A 794 -10.91 -7.03 -37.22
N GLY A 795 -10.74 -7.54 -36.00
CA GLY A 795 -10.92 -6.80 -34.75
C GLY A 795 -12.02 -7.38 -33.86
N GLY A 796 -12.34 -6.71 -32.76
CA GLY A 796 -13.39 -7.11 -31.82
C GLY A 796 -14.13 -5.90 -31.22
N GLY A 797 -15.14 -6.16 -30.39
CA GLY A 797 -15.97 -5.13 -29.73
C GLY A 797 -17.34 -4.93 -30.39
N ASN A 798 -18.11 -3.96 -29.90
CA ASN A 798 -19.52 -3.77 -30.30
C ASN A 798 -19.75 -3.39 -31.77
N VAL A 799 -18.70 -2.99 -32.49
CA VAL A 799 -18.77 -2.71 -33.94
C VAL A 799 -18.82 -4.02 -34.74
N ALA A 800 -18.24 -5.10 -34.20
CA ALA A 800 -18.19 -6.42 -34.81
C ALA A 800 -19.46 -7.25 -34.55
N ILE A 801 -20.32 -6.80 -33.63
CA ILE A 801 -21.61 -7.41 -33.24
C ILE A 801 -22.72 -6.61 -33.89
#